data_AF-A0A0F9JTZ7-F1
#
_entry.id   AF-A0A0F9JTZ7-F1
#
_cell.length_a   1.000
_cell.length_b   1.000
_cell.length_c   1.000
_cell.angle_alpha   90.00
_cell.angle_beta   90.00
_cell.angle_gamma   90.00
#
_symmetry.space_group_name_H-M   'P 1'
#
loop_
_entity.id
_entity.type
_entity.pdbx_description
1 polymer ?
#
loop_
_entity_poly.entity_id
_entity_poly.type
_entity_poly.pdbx_seq_one_letter_code
_entity_poly.pdbx_strand_id
1 'polypeptide(L)'
;MTVVEILQSINWPTDVLILDFESYFDQSYHLGKGKNALSIVEYVTSPQFKFVGLGLQINDQPPRFIPGPHVSWAIQQLKKKYGIALHNCVVTAKNNKFDCLILVEKFGIYPPFTIDIEDLSRYYDSRMRQGLKDLCKLFKLPAKGDTKQFKGLYWETMSPEQRQAMKEYCLGDIKGEKSLLEILLPMLDNPGVELDLARHTLNLYLEPILSLDVELAIEIAADMDTALSEDLAKVPWALKYRTKAKPNIPKIMRAKKIFPSILLDVLPDGEVVPMKQGKNQMIPATAQDDVAFQYLLTHKDQKVRDLCRAKAACSSWPLHQSKVKRMITQTKCSGGLIRMPLKYYGAHTGRWSGTGGWNPMNLGGRGRGRPIHPLIAQVRNTLMAPDGYTLIIVDSAQIEARELAWVAHQDDLLKGFADGEDIYSVFASDLFQAKVWKPTEEEKKTPEGQTADIRRGFGKDAILGCGYGMGANTFFDRCRQNDTLRPLFDNGTYDWDFINRLIKTYRTKYNRIPEFWTEIAKCFRWPTKYPGEKTTYKISDTADLQFMRRGTTTKMQLPSGRVMNYRHATVSPKDNSIKYLHGHLWGGSITENLIQAMCRCLLGYWLLKCEDAGIPIVLHSYDELIGCVPKENAEKDLQTMSDIMLQGPAWTEGLPLGIDAKISERFCK
;
A
#
# COMPACT_ATOMS: atom_id res chain seq x y z
N MET A 1 -7.41 1.77 29.52
CA MET A 1 -6.95 3.15 29.71
C MET A 1 -7.92 4.08 29.03
N THR A 2 -8.20 5.23 29.61
CA THR A 2 -8.96 6.32 28.99
C THR A 2 -8.10 7.03 27.94
N VAL A 3 -8.71 7.89 27.11
CA VAL A 3 -7.98 8.70 26.12
C VAL A 3 -6.90 9.56 26.80
N VAL A 4 -7.24 10.22 27.91
CA VAL A 4 -6.31 11.10 28.65
C VAL A 4 -5.13 10.30 29.21
N GLU A 5 -5.38 9.14 29.82
CA GLU A 5 -4.32 8.27 30.35
C GLU A 5 -3.33 7.83 29.24
N ILE A 6 -3.85 7.52 28.04
CA ILE A 6 -3.01 7.13 26.90
C ILE A 6 -2.15 8.31 26.46
N LEU A 7 -2.73 9.49 26.28
CA LEU A 7 -2.00 10.70 25.87
C LEU A 7 -0.90 11.08 26.89
N GLN A 8 -1.20 10.99 28.19
CA GLN A 8 -0.22 11.19 29.25
C GLN A 8 0.92 10.17 29.18
N SER A 9 0.61 8.90 28.94
CA SER A 9 1.62 7.83 28.89
C SER A 9 2.65 7.99 27.75
N ILE A 10 2.31 8.77 26.72
CA ILE A 10 3.17 9.05 25.56
C ILE A 10 3.65 10.50 25.53
N ASN A 11 3.45 11.25 26.63
CA ASN A 11 3.85 12.65 26.77
C ASN A 11 3.25 13.60 25.70
N TRP A 12 2.01 13.34 25.28
CA TRP A 12 1.24 14.23 24.41
C TRP A 12 0.31 15.15 25.24
N PRO A 13 -0.13 16.30 24.69
CA PRO A 13 -1.14 17.12 25.34
C PRO A 13 -2.41 16.34 25.66
N THR A 14 -3.03 16.61 26.82
CA THR A 14 -4.24 15.89 27.26
C THR A 14 -5.54 16.51 26.77
N ASP A 15 -5.49 17.78 26.38
CA ASP A 15 -6.65 18.44 25.76
C ASP A 15 -6.84 17.91 24.35
N VAL A 16 -8.02 17.36 24.09
CA VAL A 16 -8.44 16.84 22.78
C VAL A 16 -9.41 17.83 22.16
N LEU A 17 -9.06 18.29 20.95
CA LEU A 17 -9.89 19.14 20.12
C LEU A 17 -10.39 18.33 18.93
N ILE A 18 -11.66 17.96 18.95
CA ILE A 18 -12.32 17.32 17.81
C ILE A 18 -12.85 18.41 16.89
N LEU A 19 -12.55 18.33 15.59
CA LEU A 19 -12.99 19.28 14.56
C LEU A 19 -13.62 18.55 13.38
N ASP A 20 -14.61 19.18 12.77
CA ASP A 20 -15.23 18.72 11.52
C ASP A 20 -15.64 19.94 10.69
N PHE A 21 -14.95 20.17 9.57
CA PHE A 21 -15.25 21.30 8.69
C PHE A 21 -16.34 20.96 7.68
N GLU A 22 -17.38 21.79 7.64
CA GLU A 22 -18.42 21.71 6.62
C GLU A 22 -18.14 22.73 5.52
N SER A 23 -18.16 22.29 4.27
CA SER A 23 -17.84 23.14 3.12
C SER A 23 -18.83 23.00 1.97
N TYR A 24 -18.91 24.04 1.14
CA TYR A 24 -19.79 24.12 -0.01
C TYR A 24 -19.48 23.04 -1.07
N PHE A 25 -20.50 22.37 -1.61
CA PHE A 25 -20.32 21.44 -2.73
C PHE A 25 -21.52 21.44 -3.67
N ASP A 26 -21.29 21.12 -4.95
CA ASP A 26 -22.34 21.01 -5.97
C ASP A 26 -22.09 19.85 -6.95
N GLN A 27 -22.68 19.88 -8.16
CA GLN A 27 -22.48 18.82 -9.16
C GLN A 27 -21.12 18.90 -9.88
N SER A 28 -20.56 20.09 -10.05
CA SER A 28 -19.28 20.38 -10.71
C SER A 28 -18.10 20.50 -9.75
N TYR A 29 -18.36 20.79 -8.48
CA TYR A 29 -17.38 21.07 -7.44
C TYR A 29 -17.68 20.18 -6.22
N HIS A 30 -17.11 18.98 -6.21
CA HIS A 30 -17.34 18.00 -5.14
C HIS A 30 -16.18 17.01 -5.02
N LEU A 31 -16.06 16.44 -3.82
CA LEU A 31 -15.20 15.29 -3.55
C LEU A 31 -15.92 13.98 -3.88
N GLY A 32 -15.14 12.91 -4.12
CA GLY A 32 -15.67 11.55 -4.20
C GLY A 32 -15.33 10.82 -5.50
N LYS A 33 -16.32 10.17 -6.09
CA LYS A 33 -16.16 9.35 -7.31
C LYS A 33 -17.07 9.87 -8.41
N GLY A 34 -16.52 10.11 -9.59
CA GLY A 34 -17.32 10.51 -10.74
C GLY A 34 -16.51 11.28 -11.78
N LYS A 35 -17.17 11.61 -12.89
CA LYS A 35 -16.67 12.58 -13.86
C LYS A 35 -16.70 13.94 -13.16
N ASN A 36 -15.55 14.62 -13.07
CA ASN A 36 -15.34 15.92 -12.40
C ASN A 36 -15.19 15.89 -10.86
N ALA A 37 -15.09 14.72 -10.23
CA ALA A 37 -14.75 14.68 -8.81
C ALA A 37 -13.31 15.18 -8.59
N LEU A 38 -13.13 16.13 -7.69
CA LEU A 38 -11.84 16.72 -7.35
C LEU A 38 -11.10 15.84 -6.32
N SER A 39 -9.77 15.90 -6.33
CA SER A 39 -8.99 15.46 -5.17
C SER A 39 -9.19 16.41 -3.98
N ILE A 40 -8.82 15.95 -2.77
CA ILE A 40 -8.86 16.78 -1.56
C ILE A 40 -8.00 18.04 -1.75
N VAL A 41 -6.82 17.93 -2.36
CA VAL A 41 -5.95 19.07 -2.66
C VAL A 41 -6.66 20.07 -3.58
N GLU A 42 -7.12 19.61 -4.75
CA GLU A 42 -7.82 20.46 -5.72
C GLU A 42 -9.04 21.16 -5.13
N TYR A 43 -9.79 20.45 -4.28
CA TYR A 43 -10.96 20.99 -3.62
C TYR A 43 -10.58 22.04 -2.57
N VAL A 44 -9.70 21.71 -1.62
CA VAL A 44 -9.36 22.63 -0.52
C VAL A 44 -8.66 23.88 -1.05
N THR A 45 -7.77 23.78 -2.04
CA THR A 45 -7.04 24.95 -2.56
C THR A 45 -7.82 25.77 -3.59
N SER A 46 -8.98 25.28 -4.03
CA SER A 46 -9.84 26.00 -4.97
C SER A 46 -10.32 27.35 -4.42
N PRO A 47 -10.38 28.41 -5.25
CA PRO A 47 -11.06 29.65 -4.91
C PRO A 47 -12.56 29.50 -4.61
N GLN A 48 -13.19 28.42 -5.10
CA GLN A 48 -14.60 28.09 -4.83
C GLN A 48 -14.82 27.52 -3.42
N PHE A 49 -13.76 27.19 -2.69
CA PHE A 49 -13.88 26.68 -1.33
C PHE A 49 -14.53 27.74 -0.43
N LYS A 50 -15.66 27.37 0.19
CA LYS A 50 -16.40 28.20 1.16
C LYS A 50 -16.80 27.37 2.36
N PHE A 51 -16.61 27.94 3.55
CA PHE A 51 -17.09 27.34 4.80
C PHE A 51 -18.60 27.42 4.88
N VAL A 52 -19.24 26.29 5.16
CA VAL A 52 -20.64 26.23 5.57
C VAL A 52 -20.71 26.20 7.11
N GLY A 53 -19.75 25.56 7.76
CA GLY A 53 -19.65 25.56 9.21
C GLY A 53 -18.41 24.83 9.74
N LEU A 54 -18.28 24.82 11.06
CA LEU A 54 -17.28 24.06 11.80
C LEU A 54 -17.94 23.46 13.05
N GLY A 55 -17.95 22.13 13.13
CA GLY A 55 -18.20 21.41 14.36
C GLY A 55 -16.94 21.39 15.21
N LEU A 56 -17.07 21.62 16.51
CA LEU A 56 -15.97 21.44 17.43
C LEU A 56 -16.42 20.89 18.78
N GLN A 57 -15.55 20.10 19.39
CA GLN A 57 -15.68 19.64 20.77
C GLN A 57 -14.32 19.66 21.46
N ILE A 58 -14.29 20.16 22.69
CA ILE A 58 -13.08 20.19 23.52
C ILE A 58 -13.31 19.24 24.69
N ASN A 59 -12.52 18.17 24.78
CA ASN A 59 -12.66 17.14 25.79
C ASN A 59 -14.13 16.68 25.91
N ASP A 60 -14.68 16.74 27.12
CA ASP A 60 -16.05 16.33 27.43
C ASP A 60 -17.04 17.51 27.46
N GLN A 61 -16.62 18.70 27.00
CA GLN A 61 -17.52 19.84 26.86
C GLN A 61 -18.58 19.57 25.79
N PRO A 62 -19.79 20.16 25.90
CA PRO A 62 -20.81 20.01 24.87
C PRO A 62 -20.31 20.44 23.48
N PRO A 63 -20.56 19.65 22.41
CA PRO A 63 -20.13 20.00 21.07
C PRO A 63 -20.84 21.26 20.58
N ARG A 64 -20.12 22.10 19.83
CA ARG A 64 -20.59 23.39 19.32
C ARG A 64 -20.47 23.43 17.81
N PHE A 65 -21.42 24.12 17.18
CA PHE A 65 -21.39 24.40 15.75
C PHE A 65 -21.15 25.89 15.54
N ILE A 66 -20.16 26.21 14.73
CA ILE A 66 -19.80 27.57 14.33
C ILE A 66 -20.26 27.78 12.88
N PRO A 67 -21.15 28.75 12.61
CA PRO A 67 -21.55 29.09 11.24
C PRO A 67 -20.38 29.50 10.35
N GLY A 68 -20.46 29.19 9.05
CA GLY A 68 -19.43 29.47 8.04
C GLY A 68 -18.73 30.85 8.16
N PRO A 69 -19.48 31.97 8.24
CA PRO A 69 -18.91 33.31 8.38
C PRO A 69 -18.04 33.54 9.63
N HIS A 70 -18.23 32.73 10.67
CA HIS A 70 -17.54 32.86 11.96
C HIS A 70 -16.40 31.85 12.17
N VAL A 71 -16.15 30.97 11.20
CA VAL A 71 -15.11 29.93 11.31
C VAL A 71 -13.74 30.56 11.56
N SER A 72 -13.34 31.58 10.79
CA SER A 72 -12.04 32.25 10.95
C SER A 72 -11.86 32.85 12.36
N TRP A 73 -12.91 33.42 12.93
CA TRP A 73 -12.87 33.95 14.30
C TRP A 73 -12.68 32.83 15.33
N ALA A 74 -13.39 31.70 15.17
CA ALA A 74 -13.26 30.56 16.07
C ALA A 74 -11.85 29.96 16.02
N ILE A 75 -11.27 29.82 14.83
CA ILE A 75 -9.87 29.37 14.66
C ILE A 75 -8.90 30.32 15.35
N GLN A 76 -9.10 31.64 15.26
CA GLN A 76 -8.26 32.61 16.00
C GLN A 76 -8.37 32.42 17.52
N GLN A 77 -9.56 32.12 18.06
CA GLN A 77 -9.70 31.82 19.49
C GLN A 77 -8.99 30.52 19.88
N LEU A 78 -9.05 29.49 19.02
CA LEU A 78 -8.33 28.24 19.22
C LEU A 78 -6.81 28.47 19.21
N LYS A 79 -6.29 29.30 18.30
CA LYS A 79 -4.87 29.72 18.30
C LYS A 79 -4.46 30.40 19.61
N LYS A 80 -5.30 31.30 20.13
CA LYS A 80 -5.04 31.98 21.41
C LYS A 80 -5.00 30.99 22.58
N LYS A 81 -5.88 29.97 22.56
CA LYS A 81 -5.97 28.98 23.63
C LYS A 81 -4.86 27.93 23.57
N TYR A 82 -4.58 27.38 22.39
CA TYR A 82 -3.73 26.20 22.22
C TYR A 82 -2.41 26.49 21.50
N GLY A 83 -2.09 27.76 21.25
CA GLY A 83 -0.91 28.20 20.52
C GLY A 83 -1.15 28.30 19.01
N ILE A 84 -0.26 29.01 18.31
CA ILE A 84 -0.43 29.37 16.88
C ILE A 84 -0.58 28.15 15.95
N ALA A 85 0.09 27.06 16.31
CA ALA A 85 0.06 25.77 15.62
C ALA A 85 -0.89 24.76 16.29
N LEU A 86 -1.67 25.18 17.30
CA LEU A 86 -2.47 24.29 18.17
C LEU A 86 -1.62 23.24 18.91
N HIS A 87 -0.37 23.57 19.25
CA HIS A 87 0.60 22.66 19.85
C HIS A 87 0.32 22.26 21.31
N ASN A 88 -0.61 22.95 21.99
CA ASN A 88 -1.02 22.61 23.36
C ASN A 88 -2.29 21.73 23.40
N CYS A 89 -2.70 21.13 22.28
CA CYS A 89 -3.79 20.15 22.24
C CYS A 89 -3.54 19.08 21.18
N VAL A 90 -4.32 18.01 21.23
CA VAL A 90 -4.40 16.97 20.20
C VAL A 90 -5.56 17.27 19.28
N VAL A 91 -5.28 17.56 18.02
CA VAL A 91 -6.32 17.78 16.99
C VAL A 91 -6.79 16.43 16.48
N THR A 92 -8.09 16.17 16.61
CA THR A 92 -8.71 14.92 16.18
C THR A 92 -9.79 15.20 15.15
N ALA A 93 -9.80 14.47 14.05
CA ALA A 93 -10.91 14.46 13.10
C ALA A 93 -10.99 13.11 12.40
N LYS A 94 -12.09 12.88 11.67
CA LYS A 94 -12.19 11.75 10.75
C LYS A 94 -11.65 12.14 9.38
N ASN A 95 -10.60 11.46 8.92
CA ASN A 95 -9.89 11.75 7.66
C ASN A 95 -9.15 13.10 7.71
N ASN A 96 -8.14 13.20 8.58
CA ASN A 96 -7.32 14.40 8.82
C ASN A 96 -6.68 14.96 7.54
N LYS A 97 -6.51 14.17 6.49
CA LYS A 97 -6.07 14.69 5.18
C LYS A 97 -6.99 15.78 4.62
N PHE A 98 -8.26 15.83 5.04
CA PHE A 98 -9.19 16.89 4.67
C PHE A 98 -9.11 18.05 5.67
N ASP A 99 -9.49 17.81 6.93
CA ASP A 99 -9.63 18.87 7.94
C ASP A 99 -8.29 19.53 8.30
N CYS A 100 -7.21 18.75 8.45
CA CYS A 100 -5.90 19.33 8.68
C CYS A 100 -5.33 20.02 7.43
N LEU A 101 -5.70 19.59 6.22
CA LEU A 101 -5.32 20.34 5.02
C LEU A 101 -6.04 21.70 4.96
N ILE A 102 -7.29 21.79 5.42
CA ILE A 102 -7.98 23.08 5.58
C ILE A 102 -7.25 23.96 6.59
N LEU A 103 -6.83 23.40 7.74
CA LEU A 103 -6.04 24.12 8.74
C LEU A 103 -4.74 24.70 8.14
N VAL A 104 -4.04 23.92 7.31
CA VAL A 104 -2.83 24.34 6.60
C VAL A 104 -3.14 25.41 5.56
N GLU A 105 -4.00 25.12 4.59
CA GLU A 105 -4.23 25.94 3.40
C GLU A 105 -5.00 27.23 3.68
N LYS A 106 -5.89 27.23 4.68
CA LYS A 106 -6.74 28.39 5.00
C LYS A 106 -6.25 29.20 6.19
N PHE A 107 -5.46 28.60 7.07
CA PHE A 107 -5.06 29.24 8.33
C PHE A 107 -3.56 29.15 8.65
N GLY A 108 -2.75 28.47 7.84
CA GLY A 108 -1.32 28.29 8.07
C GLY A 108 -1.01 27.54 9.37
N ILE A 109 -1.86 26.58 9.75
CA ILE A 109 -1.72 25.81 11.00
C ILE A 109 -1.26 24.40 10.65
N TYR A 110 -0.15 23.99 11.27
CA TYR A 110 0.39 22.63 11.20
C TYR A 110 0.32 22.00 12.60
N PRO A 111 -0.75 21.25 12.93
CA PRO A 111 -0.89 20.68 14.26
C PRO A 111 0.15 19.58 14.52
N PRO A 112 0.99 19.69 15.56
CA PRO A 112 2.05 18.70 15.82
C PRO A 112 1.51 17.41 16.46
N PHE A 113 0.32 17.45 17.04
CA PHE A 113 -0.33 16.29 17.64
C PHE A 113 -1.68 16.07 16.98
N THR A 114 -1.76 15.00 16.18
CA THR A 114 -2.98 14.66 15.43
C THR A 114 -3.38 13.22 15.67
N ILE A 115 -4.70 12.98 15.74
CA ILE A 115 -5.27 11.63 15.73
C ILE A 115 -6.32 11.59 14.62
N ASP A 116 -6.18 10.65 13.68
CA ASP A 116 -7.19 10.41 12.64
C ASP A 116 -8.01 9.18 13.01
N ILE A 117 -9.32 9.37 13.20
CA ILE A 117 -10.25 8.27 13.50
C ILE A 117 -10.25 7.20 12.40
N GLU A 118 -9.99 7.58 11.14
CA GLU A 118 -9.85 6.64 10.03
C GLU A 118 -8.60 5.77 10.15
N ASP A 119 -7.51 6.32 10.67
CA ASP A 119 -6.27 5.59 10.86
C ASP A 119 -6.36 4.64 12.07
N LEU A 120 -7.03 5.07 13.14
CA LEU A 120 -7.40 4.17 14.24
C LEU A 120 -8.31 3.02 13.78
N SER A 121 -9.29 3.31 12.92
CA SER A 121 -10.19 2.27 12.41
C SER A 121 -9.50 1.32 11.43
N ARG A 122 -8.51 1.80 10.66
CA ARG A 122 -7.63 0.95 9.85
C ARG A 122 -6.75 0.05 10.70
N TYR A 123 -6.20 0.55 11.80
CA TYR A 123 -5.45 -0.26 12.75
C TYR A 123 -6.29 -1.41 13.30
N TYR A 124 -7.55 -1.10 13.67
CA TYR A 124 -8.50 -2.09 14.15
C TYR A 124 -8.79 -3.19 13.10
N ASP A 125 -9.15 -2.84 11.85
CA ASP A 125 -9.21 -3.76 10.72
C ASP A 125 -9.19 -3.01 9.38
N SER A 126 -8.05 -2.97 8.70
CA SER A 126 -7.86 -2.22 7.45
C SER A 126 -8.71 -2.72 6.28
N ARG A 127 -9.24 -3.94 6.36
CA ARG A 127 -10.07 -4.57 5.31
C ARG A 127 -11.55 -4.21 5.41
N MET A 128 -11.98 -3.56 6.48
CA MET A 128 -13.36 -3.11 6.61
C MET A 128 -13.61 -1.75 5.93
N ARG A 129 -14.88 -1.36 5.81
CA ARG A 129 -15.21 0.00 5.35
C ARG A 129 -14.89 1.01 6.46
N GLN A 130 -14.16 2.06 6.09
CA GLN A 130 -13.67 3.06 7.03
C GLN A 130 -14.52 4.34 7.06
N GLY A 131 -15.67 4.38 6.36
CA GLY A 131 -16.56 5.53 6.36
C GLY A 131 -17.29 5.68 7.70
N LEU A 132 -17.49 6.90 8.18
CA LEU A 132 -18.10 7.17 9.50
C LEU A 132 -19.44 6.46 9.68
N LYS A 133 -20.31 6.46 8.65
CA LYS A 133 -21.58 5.72 8.66
C LYS A 133 -21.40 4.21 8.87
N ASP A 134 -20.42 3.60 8.20
CA ASP A 134 -20.15 2.16 8.32
C ASP A 134 -19.56 1.83 9.71
N LEU A 135 -18.71 2.72 10.24
CA LEU A 135 -18.12 2.62 11.59
C LEU A 135 -19.18 2.74 12.68
N CYS A 136 -20.04 3.77 12.64
CA CYS A 136 -21.12 3.93 13.61
C CYS A 136 -22.03 2.70 13.62
N LYS A 137 -22.37 2.16 12.45
CA LYS A 137 -23.14 0.91 12.38
C LYS A 137 -22.39 -0.26 13.01
N LEU A 138 -21.09 -0.41 12.73
CA LEU A 138 -20.27 -1.51 13.27
C LEU A 138 -20.17 -1.47 14.79
N PHE A 139 -20.01 -0.28 15.36
CA PHE A 139 -19.88 -0.05 16.81
C PHE A 139 -21.22 0.25 17.51
N LYS A 140 -22.35 0.10 16.80
CA LYS A 140 -23.71 0.33 17.31
C LYS A 140 -23.92 1.75 17.88
N LEU A 141 -23.29 2.73 17.26
CA LEU A 141 -23.46 4.16 17.54
C LEU A 141 -24.61 4.74 16.71
N PRO A 142 -25.16 5.92 17.10
CA PRO A 142 -26.22 6.59 16.35
C PRO A 142 -25.89 6.74 14.86
N ALA A 143 -26.93 6.64 14.02
CA ALA A 143 -26.77 6.67 12.57
C ALA A 143 -26.35 8.06 12.08
N LYS A 144 -25.37 8.08 11.16
CA LYS A 144 -24.95 9.30 10.44
C LYS A 144 -26.06 9.78 9.49
N GLY A 145 -26.30 11.10 9.48
CA GLY A 145 -27.23 11.77 8.55
C GLY A 145 -26.74 11.79 7.08
N ASP A 146 -27.54 12.35 6.17
CA ASP A 146 -27.19 12.52 4.74
C ASP A 146 -27.02 14.02 4.41
N THR A 147 -26.06 14.35 3.55
CA THR A 147 -25.72 15.72 3.14
C THR A 147 -26.42 16.20 1.88
N LYS A 148 -27.15 15.32 1.17
CA LYS A 148 -27.76 15.65 -0.13
C LYS A 148 -28.63 16.91 -0.13
N GLN A 149 -29.30 17.20 0.98
CA GLN A 149 -30.15 18.38 1.14
C GLN A 149 -29.38 19.72 1.14
N PHE A 150 -28.06 19.69 1.33
CA PHE A 150 -27.20 20.88 1.37
C PHE A 150 -26.51 21.19 0.04
N LYS A 151 -26.70 20.32 -0.97
CA LYS A 151 -26.02 20.43 -2.25
C LYS A 151 -26.35 21.76 -2.94
N GLY A 152 -25.32 22.51 -3.32
CA GLY A 152 -25.42 23.78 -4.03
C GLY A 152 -25.81 24.97 -3.15
N LEU A 153 -25.83 24.81 -1.82
CA LEU A 153 -26.24 25.86 -0.89
C LEU A 153 -25.04 26.43 -0.13
N TYR A 154 -24.96 27.75 -0.07
CA TYR A 154 -24.09 28.49 0.85
C TYR A 154 -24.82 28.71 2.19
N TRP A 155 -24.09 28.84 3.29
CA TRP A 155 -24.68 29.06 4.62
C TRP A 155 -25.64 30.28 4.62
N GLU A 156 -25.24 31.36 3.95
CA GLU A 156 -25.98 32.60 3.82
C GLU A 156 -27.31 32.42 3.07
N THR A 157 -27.36 31.45 2.16
CA THR A 157 -28.54 31.14 1.32
C THR A 157 -29.46 30.06 1.90
N MET A 158 -29.01 29.33 2.93
CA MET A 158 -29.81 28.28 3.57
C MET A 158 -30.99 28.87 4.38
N SER A 159 -32.16 28.22 4.31
CA SER A 159 -33.30 28.51 5.18
C SER A 159 -32.96 28.21 6.66
N PRO A 160 -33.72 28.76 7.63
CA PRO A 160 -33.54 28.43 9.05
C PRO A 160 -33.56 26.92 9.34
N GLU A 161 -34.46 26.18 8.68
CA GLU A 161 -34.60 24.73 8.82
C GLU A 161 -33.38 24.00 8.25
N GLN A 162 -32.88 24.43 7.09
CA GLN A 162 -31.67 23.86 6.47
C GLN A 162 -30.43 24.13 7.33
N ARG A 163 -30.31 25.33 7.91
CA ARG A 163 -29.22 25.67 8.85
C ARG A 163 -29.27 24.82 10.11
N GLN A 164 -30.46 24.59 10.65
CA GLN A 164 -30.65 23.72 11.81
C GLN A 164 -30.28 22.27 11.46
N ALA A 165 -30.71 21.77 10.31
CA ALA A 165 -30.35 20.43 9.83
C ALA A 165 -28.84 20.26 9.60
N MET A 166 -28.16 21.28 9.05
CA MET A 166 -26.70 21.29 8.88
C MET A 166 -25.98 21.25 10.24
N LYS A 167 -26.44 22.06 11.19
CA LYS A 167 -25.93 22.05 12.57
C LYS A 167 -26.10 20.67 13.22
N GLU A 168 -27.28 20.06 13.11
CA GLU A 168 -27.55 18.73 13.68
C GLU A 168 -26.71 17.63 13.03
N TYR A 169 -26.52 17.70 11.71
CA TYR A 169 -25.65 16.80 10.97
C TYR A 169 -24.20 16.85 11.49
N CYS A 170 -23.60 18.03 11.48
CA CYS A 170 -22.21 18.23 11.89
C CYS A 170 -21.99 17.89 13.37
N LEU A 171 -22.91 18.27 14.27
CA LEU A 171 -22.85 17.87 15.67
C LEU A 171 -23.02 16.36 15.88
N GLY A 172 -23.78 15.70 15.01
CA GLY A 172 -23.91 14.24 14.98
C GLY A 172 -22.59 13.56 14.63
N ASP A 173 -21.87 14.09 13.64
CA ASP A 173 -20.55 13.60 13.24
C ASP A 173 -19.52 13.78 14.37
N ILE A 174 -19.42 14.96 14.98
CA ILE A 174 -18.55 15.22 16.15
C ILE A 174 -18.80 14.21 17.29
N LYS A 175 -20.07 13.94 17.63
CA LYS A 175 -20.41 12.95 18.68
C LYS A 175 -20.00 11.53 18.29
N GLY A 176 -20.18 11.17 17.02
CA GLY A 176 -19.76 9.89 16.47
C GLY A 176 -18.24 9.72 16.54
N GLU A 177 -17.49 10.77 16.18
CA GLU A 177 -16.03 10.78 16.23
C GLU A 177 -15.49 10.69 17.64
N LYS A 178 -16.05 11.45 18.60
CA LYS A 178 -15.69 11.34 20.03
C LYS A 178 -15.90 9.92 20.56
N SER A 179 -17.05 9.32 20.25
CA SER A 179 -17.35 7.95 20.66
C SER A 179 -16.39 6.94 20.03
N LEU A 180 -16.04 7.12 18.76
CA LEU A 180 -15.09 6.25 18.08
C LEU A 180 -13.66 6.43 18.61
N LEU A 181 -13.24 7.64 18.96
CA LEU A 181 -11.95 7.90 19.60
C LEU A 181 -11.82 7.09 20.90
N GLU A 182 -12.85 7.18 21.76
CA GLU A 182 -12.90 6.51 23.06
C GLU A 182 -12.94 4.98 22.94
N ILE A 183 -13.47 4.45 21.84
CA ILE A 183 -13.49 3.01 21.57
C ILE A 183 -12.18 2.53 20.96
N LEU A 184 -11.67 3.25 19.95
CA LEU A 184 -10.60 2.76 19.08
C LEU A 184 -9.21 3.06 19.63
N LEU A 185 -8.98 4.25 20.23
CA LEU A 185 -7.65 4.60 20.74
C LEU A 185 -7.18 3.62 21.82
N PRO A 186 -8.01 3.16 22.78
CA PRO A 186 -7.61 2.15 23.75
C PRO A 186 -7.31 0.77 23.16
N MET A 187 -7.61 0.53 21.88
CA MET A 187 -7.28 -0.71 21.17
C MET A 187 -5.93 -0.64 20.43
N LEU A 188 -5.28 0.53 20.41
CA LEU A 188 -4.00 0.73 19.75
C LEU A 188 -2.87 0.13 20.61
N ASP A 189 -2.11 -0.82 20.06
CA ASP A 189 -0.90 -1.30 20.73
C ASP A 189 0.22 -0.26 20.52
N ASN A 190 1.07 -0.06 21.53
CA ASN A 190 2.20 0.88 21.48
C ASN A 190 1.81 2.28 20.98
N PRO A 191 0.88 3.00 21.64
CA PRO A 191 0.32 4.24 21.13
C PRO A 191 1.37 5.31 20.80
N GLY A 192 2.51 5.36 21.51
CA GLY A 192 3.57 6.32 21.22
C GLY A 192 4.17 6.10 19.83
N VAL A 193 4.46 4.85 19.48
CA VAL A 193 5.00 4.51 18.15
C VAL A 193 3.94 4.69 17.07
N GLU A 194 2.74 4.15 17.28
CA GLU A 194 1.73 4.09 16.22
C GLU A 194 1.10 5.45 15.90
N LEU A 195 0.94 6.32 16.89
CA LEU A 195 0.48 7.69 16.66
C LEU A 195 1.57 8.55 16.00
N ASP A 196 2.84 8.40 16.37
CA ASP A 196 3.94 9.09 15.69
C ASP A 196 4.07 8.65 14.22
N LEU A 197 3.92 7.36 13.93
CA LEU A 197 3.89 6.86 12.56
C LEU A 197 2.69 7.38 11.76
N ALA A 198 1.51 7.44 12.37
CA ALA A 198 0.32 8.03 11.73
C ALA A 198 0.51 9.53 11.46
N ARG A 199 1.07 10.27 12.42
CA ARG A 199 1.43 11.68 12.29
C ARG A 199 2.43 11.89 11.15
N HIS A 200 3.55 11.17 11.14
CA HIS A 200 4.52 11.23 10.05
C HIS A 200 3.85 11.03 8.69
N THR A 201 3.03 9.99 8.57
CA THR A 201 2.30 9.67 7.34
C THR A 201 1.39 10.83 6.88
N LEU A 202 0.76 11.54 7.82
CA LEU A 202 -0.04 12.72 7.53
C LEU A 202 0.85 13.91 7.15
N ASN A 203 1.99 14.10 7.80
CA ASN A 203 2.91 15.21 7.52
C ASN A 203 3.55 15.10 6.13
N LEU A 204 3.83 13.89 5.63
CA LEU A 204 4.21 13.68 4.22
C LEU A 204 3.16 14.24 3.22
N TYR A 205 1.91 14.38 3.67
CA TYR A 205 0.83 14.98 2.90
C TYR A 205 0.64 16.48 3.19
N LEU A 206 0.77 16.91 4.45
CA LEU A 206 0.53 18.30 4.87
C LEU A 206 1.72 19.23 4.59
N GLU A 207 2.93 18.72 4.68
CA GLU A 207 4.21 19.43 4.54
C GLU A 207 5.00 18.86 3.36
N PRO A 208 4.55 19.08 2.11
CA PRO A 208 5.23 18.54 0.94
C PRO A 208 6.61 19.19 0.77
N ILE A 209 7.64 18.38 0.54
CA ILE A 209 9.01 18.84 0.29
C ILE A 209 9.44 18.58 -1.16
N LEU A 210 9.08 17.42 -1.70
CA LEU A 210 9.49 17.02 -3.04
C LEU A 210 8.83 17.91 -4.11
N SER A 211 9.58 18.23 -5.14
CA SER A 211 9.05 18.85 -6.35
C SER A 211 8.70 17.79 -7.40
N LEU A 212 7.86 18.16 -8.36
CA LEU A 212 7.54 17.33 -9.51
C LEU A 212 8.16 17.95 -10.76
N ASP A 213 8.92 17.17 -11.52
CA ASP A 213 9.30 17.49 -12.89
C ASP A 213 8.05 17.40 -13.79
N VAL A 214 7.36 18.52 -13.95
CA VAL A 214 6.10 18.60 -14.70
C VAL A 214 6.33 18.35 -16.19
N GLU A 215 7.46 18.77 -16.74
CA GLU A 215 7.78 18.60 -18.16
C GLU A 215 8.01 17.12 -18.47
N LEU A 216 8.86 16.45 -17.71
CA LEU A 216 9.08 15.01 -17.84
C LEU A 216 7.78 14.22 -17.60
N ALA A 217 6.96 14.63 -16.63
CA ALA A 217 5.68 13.98 -16.40
C ALA A 217 4.73 14.12 -17.61
N ILE A 218 4.72 15.26 -18.29
CA ILE A 218 3.93 15.47 -19.51
C ILE A 218 4.47 14.60 -20.65
N GLU A 219 5.79 14.56 -20.84
CA GLU A 219 6.46 13.73 -21.85
C GLU A 219 6.12 12.25 -21.65
N ILE A 220 6.31 11.72 -20.43
CA ILE A 220 5.96 10.34 -20.10
C ILE A 220 4.49 10.06 -20.40
N ALA A 221 3.57 10.98 -20.10
CA ALA A 221 2.15 10.79 -20.39
C ALA A 221 1.85 10.76 -21.90
N ALA A 222 2.55 11.56 -22.69
CA ALA A 222 2.46 11.57 -24.15
C ALA A 222 3.02 10.26 -24.74
N ASP A 223 4.15 9.77 -24.23
CA ASP A 223 4.72 8.49 -24.65
C ASP A 223 3.82 7.30 -24.32
N MET A 224 3.07 7.36 -23.21
CA MET A 224 2.03 6.37 -22.92
C MET A 224 0.89 6.39 -23.95
N ASP A 225 0.53 7.57 -24.48
CA ASP A 225 -0.45 7.70 -25.57
C ASP A 225 0.11 7.15 -26.90
N THR A 226 1.39 7.39 -27.19
CA THR A 226 2.09 6.81 -28.34
C THR A 226 2.11 5.28 -28.25
N ALA A 227 2.54 4.72 -27.12
CA ALA A 227 2.59 3.27 -26.91
C ALA A 227 1.19 2.62 -27.01
N LEU A 228 0.14 3.28 -26.51
CA LEU A 228 -1.24 2.84 -26.73
C LEU A 228 -1.59 2.84 -28.22
N SER A 229 -1.24 3.90 -28.95
CA SER A 229 -1.54 4.06 -30.37
C SER A 229 -0.86 3.00 -31.23
N GLU A 230 0.39 2.63 -30.91
CA GLU A 230 1.12 1.56 -31.58
C GLU A 230 0.43 0.19 -31.45
N ASP A 231 -0.07 -0.16 -30.26
CA ASP A 231 -0.82 -1.41 -30.06
C ASP A 231 -2.17 -1.38 -30.78
N LEU A 232 -2.84 -0.22 -30.84
CA LEU A 232 -4.09 -0.05 -31.57
C LEU A 232 -3.90 -0.14 -33.10
N ALA A 233 -2.76 0.33 -33.61
CA ALA A 233 -2.42 0.30 -35.03
C ALA A 233 -2.26 -1.12 -35.59
N LYS A 234 -2.02 -2.12 -34.72
CA LYS A 234 -1.95 -3.55 -35.09
C LYS A 234 -3.33 -4.20 -35.26
N VAL A 235 -4.40 -3.56 -34.76
CA VAL A 235 -5.76 -4.11 -34.75
C VAL A 235 -6.83 -3.21 -35.38
N PRO A 236 -6.57 -2.50 -36.51
CA PRO A 236 -7.56 -1.60 -37.12
C PRO A 236 -8.82 -2.36 -37.57
N TRP A 237 -8.65 -3.63 -37.94
CA TRP A 237 -9.71 -4.55 -38.33
C TRP A 237 -10.76 -4.76 -37.22
N ALA A 238 -10.43 -4.51 -35.95
CA ALA A 238 -11.38 -4.61 -34.85
C ALA A 238 -12.53 -3.58 -34.94
N LEU A 239 -12.40 -2.53 -35.77
CA LEU A 239 -13.47 -1.59 -36.05
C LEU A 239 -14.70 -2.23 -36.70
N LYS A 240 -14.58 -3.43 -37.31
CA LYS A 240 -15.74 -4.17 -37.84
C LYS A 240 -16.78 -4.52 -36.76
N TYR A 241 -16.38 -4.56 -35.49
CA TYR A 241 -17.26 -4.83 -34.34
C TYR A 241 -17.80 -3.55 -33.67
N ARG A 242 -17.63 -2.38 -34.30
CA ARG A 242 -18.11 -1.11 -33.74
C ARG A 242 -19.62 -1.13 -33.57
N THR A 243 -20.08 -0.50 -32.50
CA THR A 243 -21.50 -0.24 -32.26
C THR A 243 -21.69 1.25 -31.96
N LYS A 244 -22.93 1.74 -32.00
CA LYS A 244 -23.24 3.13 -31.59
C LYS A 244 -22.69 3.45 -30.18
N ALA A 245 -22.75 2.48 -29.25
CA ALA A 245 -22.23 2.63 -27.90
C ALA A 245 -20.69 2.49 -27.79
N LYS A 246 -20.06 1.77 -28.73
CA LYS A 246 -18.62 1.46 -28.76
C LYS A 246 -18.05 1.84 -30.14
N PRO A 247 -17.91 3.14 -30.44
CA PRO A 247 -17.58 3.61 -31.78
C PRO A 247 -16.10 3.46 -32.17
N ASN A 248 -15.20 3.23 -31.21
CA ASN A 248 -13.75 3.18 -31.44
C ASN A 248 -13.10 1.97 -30.76
N ILE A 249 -11.90 1.61 -31.23
CA ILE A 249 -11.16 0.41 -30.78
C ILE A 249 -11.01 0.37 -29.26
N PRO A 250 -10.60 1.46 -28.55
CA PRO A 250 -10.47 1.40 -27.09
C PRO A 250 -11.77 1.04 -26.36
N LYS A 251 -12.91 1.55 -26.82
CA LYS A 251 -14.22 1.19 -26.25
C LYS A 251 -14.61 -0.25 -26.59
N ILE A 252 -14.28 -0.74 -27.79
CA ILE A 252 -14.50 -2.12 -28.22
C ILE A 252 -13.69 -3.09 -27.35
N MET A 253 -12.39 -2.85 -27.16
CA MET A 253 -11.49 -3.71 -26.38
C MET A 253 -11.89 -3.83 -24.90
N ARG A 254 -12.46 -2.76 -24.31
CA ARG A 254 -12.96 -2.75 -22.93
C ARG A 254 -14.38 -3.34 -22.80
N ALA A 255 -15.06 -3.62 -23.90
CA ALA A 255 -16.44 -4.09 -23.85
C ALA A 255 -16.52 -5.57 -23.45
N LYS A 256 -17.06 -5.82 -22.25
CA LYS A 256 -17.16 -7.17 -21.64
C LYS A 256 -17.86 -8.22 -22.52
N LYS A 257 -18.83 -7.80 -23.36
CA LYS A 257 -19.59 -8.71 -24.23
C LYS A 257 -19.02 -8.83 -25.64
N ILE A 258 -18.40 -7.77 -26.16
CA ILE A 258 -17.91 -7.74 -27.55
C ILE A 258 -16.54 -8.39 -27.63
N PHE A 259 -15.62 -8.06 -26.72
CA PHE A 259 -14.25 -8.58 -26.80
C PHE A 259 -14.16 -10.11 -26.84
N PRO A 260 -14.92 -10.88 -26.03
CA PRO A 260 -14.91 -12.35 -26.13
C PRO A 260 -15.28 -12.87 -27.53
N SER A 261 -16.24 -12.25 -28.21
CA SER A 261 -16.60 -12.63 -29.58
C SER A 261 -15.47 -12.33 -30.57
N ILE A 262 -14.80 -11.18 -30.43
CA ILE A 262 -13.62 -10.85 -31.26
C ILE A 262 -12.51 -11.86 -31.04
N LEU A 263 -12.28 -12.24 -29.78
CA LEU A 263 -11.26 -13.23 -29.43
C LEU A 263 -11.58 -14.59 -30.05
N LEU A 264 -12.84 -15.03 -29.97
CA LEU A 264 -13.29 -16.28 -30.60
C LEU A 264 -13.01 -16.29 -32.11
N ASP A 265 -13.29 -15.18 -32.81
CA ASP A 265 -13.10 -15.06 -34.26
C ASP A 265 -11.61 -15.05 -34.69
N VAL A 266 -10.68 -14.89 -33.75
CA VAL A 266 -9.23 -14.83 -34.01
C VAL A 266 -8.50 -16.07 -33.50
N LEU A 267 -9.11 -16.81 -32.57
CA LEU A 267 -8.54 -18.06 -32.09
C LEU A 267 -8.50 -19.10 -33.23
N PRO A 268 -7.43 -19.92 -33.31
CA PRO A 268 -7.36 -21.02 -34.26
C PRO A 268 -8.51 -22.02 -34.09
N ASP A 269 -8.82 -22.77 -35.16
CA ASP A 269 -9.87 -23.78 -35.14
C ASP A 269 -9.66 -24.80 -34.00
N GLY A 270 -10.71 -25.03 -33.21
CA GLY A 270 -10.69 -25.91 -32.04
C GLY A 270 -10.27 -25.25 -30.73
N GLU A 271 -9.75 -24.02 -30.75
CA GLU A 271 -9.53 -23.23 -29.54
C GLU A 271 -10.79 -22.44 -29.16
N VAL A 272 -11.03 -22.28 -27.86
CA VAL A 272 -12.20 -21.57 -27.32
C VAL A 272 -11.77 -20.42 -26.42
N VAL A 273 -12.64 -19.43 -26.26
CA VAL A 273 -12.41 -18.34 -25.30
C VAL A 273 -12.24 -18.95 -23.90
N PRO A 274 -11.12 -18.69 -23.21
CA PRO A 274 -10.91 -19.27 -21.90
C PRO A 274 -11.91 -18.70 -20.89
N MET A 275 -12.34 -19.56 -19.98
CA MET A 275 -13.34 -19.24 -18.97
C MET A 275 -12.75 -19.42 -17.57
N LYS A 276 -13.25 -18.66 -16.61
CA LYS A 276 -12.93 -18.80 -15.18
C LYS A 276 -14.20 -18.78 -14.35
N GLN A 277 -14.14 -19.36 -13.16
CA GLN A 277 -15.22 -19.28 -12.18
C GLN A 277 -15.36 -17.83 -11.69
N GLY A 278 -16.46 -17.19 -12.07
CA GLY A 278 -16.89 -15.92 -11.48
C GLY A 278 -17.63 -16.18 -10.17
N LYS A 279 -18.15 -15.10 -9.56
CA LYS A 279 -18.87 -15.18 -8.27
C LYS A 279 -20.03 -16.20 -8.29
N ASN A 280 -20.76 -16.28 -9.41
CA ASN A 280 -21.97 -17.10 -9.53
C ASN A 280 -21.97 -18.04 -10.75
N GLN A 281 -21.09 -17.83 -11.73
CA GLN A 281 -21.10 -18.55 -13.00
C GLN A 281 -19.73 -18.48 -13.67
N MET A 282 -19.52 -19.34 -14.66
CA MET A 282 -18.37 -19.23 -15.55
C MET A 282 -18.46 -17.93 -16.36
N ILE A 283 -17.34 -17.20 -16.42
CA ILE A 283 -17.20 -15.95 -17.18
C ILE A 283 -15.92 -15.99 -18.02
N PRO A 284 -15.85 -15.25 -19.13
CA PRO A 284 -14.62 -15.15 -19.92
C PRO A 284 -13.44 -14.64 -19.08
N ALA A 285 -12.35 -15.39 -19.07
CA ALA A 285 -11.09 -15.06 -18.41
C ALA A 285 -10.31 -14.06 -19.26
N THR A 286 -10.81 -12.83 -19.29
CA THR A 286 -10.32 -11.74 -20.16
C THR A 286 -9.81 -10.53 -19.36
N ALA A 287 -9.72 -10.64 -18.04
CA ALA A 287 -9.06 -9.61 -17.24
C ALA A 287 -7.55 -9.74 -17.38
N GLN A 288 -6.82 -8.63 -17.24
CA GLN A 288 -5.37 -8.65 -17.39
C GLN A 288 -4.73 -9.66 -16.44
N ASP A 289 -5.13 -9.71 -15.16
CA ASP A 289 -4.50 -10.61 -14.18
C ASP A 289 -4.98 -12.08 -14.24
N ASP A 290 -5.82 -12.43 -15.23
CA ASP A 290 -6.26 -13.81 -15.40
C ASP A 290 -5.14 -14.67 -16.02
N VAL A 291 -4.81 -15.79 -15.38
CA VAL A 291 -3.79 -16.74 -15.87
C VAL A 291 -4.01 -17.11 -17.34
N ALA A 292 -5.25 -17.43 -17.70
CA ALA A 292 -5.59 -17.78 -19.08
C ALA A 292 -5.45 -16.59 -20.05
N PHE A 293 -5.72 -15.36 -19.61
CA PHE A 293 -5.52 -14.18 -20.44
C PHE A 293 -4.03 -13.89 -20.64
N GLN A 294 -3.21 -14.11 -19.60
CA GLN A 294 -1.76 -14.01 -19.72
C GLN A 294 -1.20 -15.01 -20.73
N TYR A 295 -1.75 -16.23 -20.80
CA TYR A 295 -1.38 -17.18 -21.87
C TYR A 295 -1.75 -16.72 -23.27
N LEU A 296 -2.82 -15.93 -23.42
CA LEU A 296 -3.17 -15.33 -24.71
C LEU A 296 -2.20 -14.20 -25.13
N LEU A 297 -1.61 -13.48 -24.17
CA LEU A 297 -0.60 -12.45 -24.45
C LEU A 297 0.68 -13.05 -25.04
N THR A 298 0.99 -14.30 -24.68
CA THR A 298 2.13 -15.07 -25.19
C THR A 298 1.69 -16.18 -26.16
N HIS A 299 0.52 -16.08 -26.76
CA HIS A 299 -0.02 -17.10 -27.66
C HIS A 299 0.89 -17.34 -28.88
N LYS A 300 0.88 -18.52 -29.52
CA LYS A 300 1.71 -18.81 -30.72
C LYS A 300 1.30 -17.99 -31.95
N ASP A 301 0.01 -17.66 -32.08
CA ASP A 301 -0.54 -16.85 -33.16
C ASP A 301 -0.36 -15.34 -32.89
N GLN A 302 0.27 -14.64 -33.83
CA GLN A 302 0.55 -13.20 -33.73
C GLN A 302 -0.72 -12.34 -33.64
N LYS A 303 -1.78 -12.70 -34.36
CA LYS A 303 -3.04 -11.95 -34.38
C LYS A 303 -3.77 -12.04 -33.04
N VAL A 304 -3.72 -13.20 -32.38
CA VAL A 304 -4.21 -13.38 -31.00
C VAL A 304 -3.41 -12.51 -30.03
N ARG A 305 -2.07 -12.52 -30.14
CA ARG A 305 -1.19 -11.70 -29.29
C ARG A 305 -1.50 -10.20 -29.45
N ASP A 306 -1.59 -9.70 -30.68
CA ASP A 306 -1.85 -8.28 -30.94
C ASP A 306 -3.21 -7.83 -30.41
N LEU A 307 -4.25 -8.66 -30.57
CA LEU A 307 -5.56 -8.40 -29.99
C LEU A 307 -5.53 -8.31 -28.47
N CYS A 308 -4.85 -9.25 -27.81
CA CYS A 308 -4.77 -9.30 -26.36
C CYS A 308 -3.89 -8.16 -25.80
N ARG A 309 -2.79 -7.83 -26.47
CA ARG A 309 -1.94 -6.67 -26.15
C ARG A 309 -2.72 -5.37 -26.25
N ALA A 310 -3.45 -5.14 -27.35
CA ALA A 310 -4.31 -3.97 -27.51
C ALA A 310 -5.37 -3.87 -26.41
N LYS A 311 -5.97 -5.00 -25.99
CA LYS A 311 -6.90 -5.01 -24.84
C LYS A 311 -6.23 -4.67 -23.52
N ALA A 312 -5.06 -5.25 -23.24
CA ALA A 312 -4.31 -4.98 -22.02
C ALA A 312 -3.90 -3.51 -21.98
N ALA A 313 -3.35 -2.98 -23.07
CA ALA A 313 -2.99 -1.58 -23.27
C ALA A 313 -4.19 -0.64 -23.03
N CYS A 314 -5.35 -0.95 -23.63
CA CYS A 314 -6.57 -0.20 -23.39
C CYS A 314 -7.00 -0.23 -21.91
N SER A 315 -6.80 -1.33 -21.20
CA SER A 315 -7.19 -1.42 -19.79
C SER A 315 -6.20 -0.69 -18.87
N SER A 316 -4.91 -0.73 -19.20
CA SER A 316 -3.82 -0.28 -18.33
C SER A 316 -3.41 1.18 -18.56
N TRP A 317 -3.16 1.60 -19.80
CA TRP A 317 -2.60 2.93 -20.09
C TRP A 317 -3.42 4.11 -19.53
N PRO A 318 -4.76 4.15 -19.66
CA PRO A 318 -5.54 5.24 -19.10
C PRO A 318 -5.44 5.36 -17.57
N LEU A 319 -5.20 4.23 -16.88
CA LEU A 319 -4.99 4.25 -15.44
C LEU A 319 -3.67 4.97 -15.14
N HIS A 320 -2.56 4.58 -15.79
CA HIS A 320 -1.26 5.20 -15.60
C HIS A 320 -1.25 6.68 -16.00
N GLN A 321 -1.83 7.03 -17.14
CA GLN A 321 -2.00 8.42 -17.57
C GLN A 321 -2.82 9.24 -16.57
N SER A 322 -3.91 8.66 -16.04
CA SER A 322 -4.69 9.33 -15.00
C SER A 322 -3.88 9.55 -13.72
N LYS A 323 -2.94 8.67 -13.37
CA LYS A 323 -2.05 8.88 -12.21
C LYS A 323 -1.13 10.06 -12.45
N VAL A 324 -0.44 10.09 -13.59
CA VAL A 324 0.49 11.17 -13.96
C VAL A 324 -0.25 12.51 -14.03
N LYS A 325 -1.43 12.54 -14.67
CA LYS A 325 -2.28 13.74 -14.71
C LYS A 325 -2.67 14.22 -13.30
N ARG A 326 -3.02 13.30 -12.39
CA ARG A 326 -3.34 13.66 -11.00
C ARG A 326 -2.12 14.22 -10.25
N MET A 327 -0.93 13.66 -10.46
CA MET A 327 0.31 14.19 -9.89
C MET A 327 0.55 15.63 -10.36
N ILE A 328 0.45 15.89 -11.67
CA ILE A 328 0.59 17.23 -12.25
C ILE A 328 -0.44 18.20 -11.65
N THR A 329 -1.73 17.82 -11.67
CA THR A 329 -2.80 18.71 -11.16
C THR A 329 -2.63 19.02 -9.68
N GLN A 330 -2.37 18.01 -8.84
CA GLN A 330 -2.19 18.22 -7.39
C GLN A 330 -0.95 19.05 -7.08
N THR A 331 0.12 18.91 -7.87
CA THR A 331 1.35 19.69 -7.72
C THR A 331 1.13 21.16 -8.07
N LYS A 332 0.41 21.45 -9.17
CA LYS A 332 0.01 22.81 -9.53
C LYS A 332 -0.83 23.46 -8.43
N CYS A 333 -1.71 22.69 -7.80
CA CYS A 333 -2.52 23.13 -6.67
C CYS A 333 -1.72 23.36 -5.38
N SER A 334 -0.46 22.91 -5.30
CA SER A 334 0.39 22.96 -4.11
C SER A 334 1.69 23.73 -4.36
N GLY A 335 1.65 24.75 -5.22
CA GLY A 335 2.80 25.65 -5.44
C GLY A 335 4.03 24.99 -6.08
N GLY A 336 3.87 23.89 -6.82
CA GLY A 336 4.99 23.17 -7.44
C GLY A 336 5.55 22.02 -6.60
N LEU A 337 5.03 21.83 -5.38
CA LEU A 337 5.40 20.73 -4.49
C LEU A 337 4.39 19.59 -4.58
N ILE A 338 4.83 18.35 -4.40
CA ILE A 338 3.97 17.17 -4.45
C ILE A 338 3.71 16.61 -3.04
N ARG A 339 2.43 16.58 -2.66
CA ARG A 339 1.95 15.98 -1.40
C ARG A 339 1.90 14.46 -1.53
N MET A 340 2.40 13.70 -0.56
CA MET A 340 2.39 12.22 -0.61
C MET A 340 1.10 11.65 -0.01
N PRO A 341 0.16 11.12 -0.82
CA PRO A 341 -1.09 10.61 -0.30
C PRO A 341 -0.92 9.17 0.19
N LEU A 342 -0.29 8.97 1.34
CA LEU A 342 -0.16 7.65 1.98
C LEU A 342 -1.30 7.39 2.96
N LYS A 343 -1.68 6.11 3.11
CA LYS A 343 -2.58 5.62 4.15
C LYS A 343 -1.74 4.87 5.16
N TYR A 344 -1.76 5.36 6.39
CA TYR A 344 -1.29 4.59 7.53
C TYR A 344 -2.11 3.30 7.63
N TYR A 345 -1.42 2.18 7.89
CA TYR A 345 -2.06 0.88 8.12
C TYR A 345 -3.02 0.44 6.99
N GLY A 346 -2.57 0.55 5.75
CA GLY A 346 -3.37 0.21 4.57
C GLY A 346 -3.61 -1.29 4.36
N ALA A 347 -2.69 -2.13 4.83
CA ALA A 347 -2.75 -3.58 4.74
C ALA A 347 -3.06 -4.24 6.09
N HIS A 348 -3.48 -5.51 6.09
CA HIS A 348 -3.73 -6.26 7.33
C HIS A 348 -2.46 -6.40 8.20
N THR A 349 -1.31 -6.49 7.54
CA THR A 349 0.01 -6.60 8.15
C THR A 349 0.49 -5.28 8.76
N GLY A 350 -0.26 -4.19 8.59
CA GLY A 350 0.10 -2.84 9.03
C GLY A 350 0.93 -2.05 8.03
N ARG A 351 1.34 -2.66 6.90
CA ARG A 351 2.05 -1.95 5.82
C ARG A 351 1.20 -0.78 5.30
N TRP A 352 1.88 0.30 4.95
CA TRP A 352 1.28 1.46 4.30
C TRP A 352 0.74 1.10 2.91
N SER A 353 -0.21 1.90 2.45
CA SER A 353 -0.69 1.89 1.06
C SER A 353 -0.87 3.33 0.59
N GLY A 354 -1.23 3.57 -0.67
CA GLY A 354 -1.51 4.93 -1.13
C GLY A 354 -2.98 5.25 -1.38
N THR A 355 -3.21 6.55 -1.57
CA THR A 355 -4.49 7.17 -1.94
C THR A 355 -4.24 8.27 -2.98
N GLY A 356 -5.12 9.27 -3.09
CA GLY A 356 -4.96 10.43 -3.98
C GLY A 356 -5.15 10.14 -5.46
N GLY A 357 -5.37 8.87 -5.81
CA GLY A 357 -5.55 8.39 -7.19
C GLY A 357 -4.26 8.15 -7.95
N TRP A 358 -3.09 8.25 -7.30
CA TRP A 358 -1.81 7.90 -7.92
C TRP A 358 -0.95 6.92 -7.11
N ASN A 359 -1.15 6.81 -5.79
CA ASN A 359 -0.47 5.86 -4.88
C ASN A 359 1.07 5.85 -5.00
N PRO A 360 1.80 6.56 -4.11
CA PRO A 360 3.27 6.59 -4.10
C PRO A 360 3.95 5.22 -4.01
N MET A 361 3.32 4.25 -3.36
CA MET A 361 3.87 2.89 -3.21
C MET A 361 3.96 2.14 -4.55
N ASN A 362 3.22 2.59 -5.58
CA ASN A 362 3.07 1.87 -6.85
C ASN A 362 3.68 2.59 -8.06
N LEU A 363 4.75 3.37 -7.86
CA LEU A 363 5.49 4.07 -8.94
C LEU A 363 6.49 3.16 -9.69
N GLY A 364 6.12 1.91 -9.97
CA GLY A 364 6.86 1.02 -10.90
C GLY A 364 8.02 0.20 -10.32
N GLY A 365 7.76 -0.69 -9.34
CA GLY A 365 8.77 -1.59 -8.77
C GLY A 365 9.11 -2.81 -9.65
N ARG A 366 10.36 -3.29 -9.60
CA ARG A 366 10.81 -4.46 -10.37
C ARG A 366 10.41 -5.77 -9.67
N GLY A 367 9.45 -6.52 -10.24
CA GLY A 367 9.17 -7.93 -9.90
C GLY A 367 9.26 -8.81 -11.16
N ARG A 368 9.43 -10.14 -10.98
CA ARG A 368 9.49 -11.14 -12.07
C ARG A 368 8.13 -11.58 -12.62
N GLY A 369 7.05 -10.95 -12.18
CA GLY A 369 5.79 -10.97 -12.92
C GLY A 369 5.96 -10.31 -14.29
N ARG A 370 4.86 -9.90 -14.94
CA ARG A 370 4.95 -9.16 -16.20
C ARG A 370 5.92 -7.97 -16.02
N PRO A 371 6.98 -7.87 -16.84
CA PRO A 371 7.92 -6.75 -16.77
C PRO A 371 7.14 -5.44 -16.80
N ILE A 372 7.42 -4.56 -15.83
CA ILE A 372 6.80 -3.23 -15.82
C ILE A 372 7.34 -2.48 -17.03
N HIS A 373 6.44 -1.90 -17.81
CA HIS A 373 6.82 -1.09 -18.97
C HIS A 373 7.76 0.05 -18.53
N PRO A 374 8.86 0.33 -19.24
CA PRO A 374 9.82 1.37 -18.84
C PRO A 374 9.19 2.72 -18.50
N LEU A 375 8.23 3.19 -19.31
CA LEU A 375 7.45 4.41 -19.04
C LEU A 375 6.76 4.43 -17.66
N ILE A 376 6.26 3.30 -17.17
CA ILE A 376 5.65 3.20 -15.84
C ILE A 376 6.72 3.29 -14.75
N ALA A 377 7.88 2.68 -14.98
CA ALA A 377 9.00 2.75 -14.06
C ALA A 377 9.57 4.16 -13.98
N GLN A 378 9.64 4.90 -15.09
CA GLN A 378 10.14 6.27 -15.16
C GLN A 378 9.29 7.29 -14.38
N VAL A 379 8.01 7.01 -14.09
CA VAL A 379 7.16 7.93 -13.33
C VAL A 379 7.80 8.32 -11.99
N ARG A 380 8.52 7.41 -11.32
CA ARG A 380 9.23 7.73 -10.06
C ARG A 380 10.29 8.83 -10.23
N ASN A 381 10.94 8.88 -11.39
CA ASN A 381 12.01 9.83 -11.70
C ASN A 381 11.49 11.27 -11.87
N THR A 382 10.17 11.45 -11.91
CA THR A 382 9.55 12.78 -11.90
C THR A 382 9.61 13.44 -10.53
N LEU A 383 9.83 12.67 -9.45
CA LEU A 383 9.97 13.22 -8.10
C LEU A 383 11.41 13.67 -7.87
N MET A 384 11.60 14.93 -7.46
CA MET A 384 12.92 15.53 -7.31
C MET A 384 13.09 16.21 -5.94
N ALA A 385 14.34 16.28 -5.48
CA ALA A 385 14.71 17.19 -4.41
C ALA A 385 14.53 18.65 -4.87
N PRO A 386 14.22 19.60 -3.97
CA PRO A 386 14.26 21.03 -4.28
C PRO A 386 15.72 21.51 -4.47
N ASP A 387 15.88 22.69 -5.07
CA ASP A 387 17.20 23.30 -5.30
C ASP A 387 17.99 23.45 -3.98
N GLY A 388 19.28 23.11 -4.03
CA GLY A 388 20.17 23.09 -2.86
C GLY A 388 20.08 21.84 -1.98
N TYR A 389 19.14 20.93 -2.27
CA TYR A 389 18.95 19.66 -1.56
C TYR A 389 19.21 18.47 -2.49
N THR A 390 19.35 17.29 -1.92
CA THR A 390 19.42 16.01 -2.63
C THR A 390 18.69 14.93 -1.87
N LEU A 391 18.40 13.80 -2.52
CA LEU A 391 17.77 12.65 -1.87
C LEU A 391 18.83 11.67 -1.42
N ILE A 392 18.69 11.20 -0.18
CA ILE A 392 19.39 10.01 0.33
C ILE A 392 18.40 8.87 0.35
N ILE A 393 18.72 7.76 -0.32
CA ILE A 393 17.83 6.62 -0.51
C ILE A 393 18.52 5.40 0.07
N VAL A 394 17.88 4.75 1.04
CA VAL A 394 18.37 3.52 1.66
C VAL A 394 17.28 2.46 1.59
N ASP A 395 17.57 1.35 0.91
CA ASP A 395 16.69 0.19 0.70
C ASP A 395 17.19 -0.97 1.55
N SER A 396 16.31 -1.61 2.33
CA SER A 396 16.70 -2.76 3.13
C SER A 396 16.80 -4.03 2.27
N ALA A 397 18.03 -4.51 2.07
CA ALA A 397 18.34 -5.54 1.10
C ALA A 397 17.68 -6.89 1.46
N GLN A 398 16.60 -7.25 0.76
CA GLN A 398 15.91 -8.55 0.90
C GLN A 398 15.40 -8.82 2.32
N ILE A 399 14.93 -7.79 3.02
CA ILE A 399 14.59 -7.88 4.45
C ILE A 399 13.60 -9.00 4.77
N GLU A 400 12.58 -9.22 3.95
CA GLU A 400 11.60 -10.29 4.17
C GLU A 400 12.22 -11.69 4.10
N ALA A 401 13.21 -11.90 3.22
CA ALA A 401 13.87 -13.20 3.12
C ALA A 401 14.83 -13.45 4.30
N ARG A 402 15.52 -12.39 4.76
CA ARG A 402 16.37 -12.41 5.97
C ARG A 402 15.55 -12.70 7.21
N GLU A 403 14.43 -12.01 7.38
CA GLU A 403 13.55 -12.17 8.54
C GLU A 403 12.87 -13.55 8.54
N LEU A 404 12.46 -14.05 7.37
CA LEU A 404 11.95 -15.43 7.27
C LEU A 404 12.99 -16.46 7.70
N ALA A 405 14.23 -16.35 7.22
CA ALA A 405 15.31 -17.26 7.59
C ALA A 405 15.59 -17.20 9.09
N TRP A 406 15.53 -16.00 9.68
CA TRP A 406 15.79 -15.77 11.10
C TRP A 406 14.69 -16.36 11.98
N VAL A 407 13.42 -16.06 11.69
CA VAL A 407 12.28 -16.61 12.43
C VAL A 407 12.20 -18.13 12.32
N ALA A 408 12.61 -18.68 11.18
CA ALA A 408 12.60 -20.12 10.94
C ALA A 408 13.84 -20.87 11.47
N HIS A 409 14.85 -20.19 12.02
CA HIS A 409 16.13 -20.81 12.44
C HIS A 409 16.90 -21.49 11.30
N GLN A 410 16.89 -20.88 10.11
CA GLN A 410 17.58 -21.39 8.93
C GLN A 410 19.02 -20.83 8.84
N ASP A 411 19.93 -21.38 9.65
CA ASP A 411 21.28 -20.85 9.90
C ASP A 411 22.17 -20.73 8.66
N ASP A 412 22.09 -21.68 7.72
CA ASP A 412 22.88 -21.65 6.48
C ASP A 412 22.50 -20.46 5.58
N LEU A 413 21.21 -20.17 5.48
CA LEU A 413 20.70 -19.02 4.72
C LEU A 413 21.02 -17.70 5.43
N LEU A 414 20.93 -17.66 6.76
CA LEU A 414 21.36 -16.52 7.57
C LEU A 414 22.85 -16.21 7.42
N LYS A 415 23.68 -17.26 7.43
CA LYS A 415 25.12 -17.12 7.20
C LYS A 415 25.41 -16.55 5.82
N GLY A 416 24.77 -17.08 4.76
CA GLY A 416 24.94 -16.53 3.41
C GLY A 416 24.56 -15.05 3.32
N PHE A 417 23.50 -14.65 4.03
CA PHE A 417 23.10 -13.24 4.15
C PHE A 417 24.10 -12.36 4.91
N ALA A 418 24.74 -12.88 5.96
CA ALA A 418 25.74 -12.18 6.77
C ALA A 418 27.08 -12.05 6.04
N ASP A 419 27.46 -13.08 5.27
CA ASP A 419 28.69 -13.12 4.48
C ASP A 419 28.59 -12.29 3.17
N GLY A 420 27.42 -11.71 2.88
CA GLY A 420 27.19 -10.92 1.66
C GLY A 420 27.08 -11.77 0.39
N GLU A 421 26.75 -13.05 0.51
CA GLU A 421 26.60 -13.95 -0.63
C GLU A 421 25.38 -13.58 -1.50
N ASP A 422 25.49 -13.80 -2.80
CA ASP A 422 24.34 -13.79 -3.70
C ASP A 422 23.55 -15.09 -3.55
N ILE A 423 22.78 -15.18 -2.46
CA ILE A 423 21.98 -16.35 -2.08
C ILE A 423 21.09 -16.91 -3.20
N TYR A 424 20.70 -16.07 -4.17
CA TYR A 424 19.97 -16.49 -5.36
C TYR A 424 20.83 -17.34 -6.30
N SER A 425 22.07 -16.92 -6.52
CA SER A 425 23.05 -17.67 -7.32
C SER A 425 23.52 -18.93 -6.59
N VAL A 426 23.65 -18.88 -5.27
CA VAL A 426 23.98 -20.05 -4.44
C VAL A 426 22.90 -21.12 -4.62
N PHE A 427 21.63 -20.79 -4.38
CA PHE A 427 20.55 -21.74 -4.57
C PHE A 427 20.42 -22.21 -6.03
N ALA A 428 20.56 -21.29 -7.00
CA ALA A 428 20.53 -21.65 -8.41
C ALA A 428 21.67 -22.61 -8.79
N SER A 429 22.86 -22.44 -8.21
CA SER A 429 23.99 -23.33 -8.49
C SER A 429 23.70 -24.76 -8.05
N ASP A 430 23.05 -24.95 -6.89
CA ASP A 430 22.60 -26.26 -6.43
C ASP A 430 21.47 -26.82 -7.29
N LEU A 431 20.52 -25.98 -7.70
CA LEU A 431 19.41 -26.42 -8.55
C LEU A 431 19.89 -26.93 -9.91
N PHE A 432 20.81 -26.20 -10.53
CA PHE A 432 21.32 -26.49 -11.87
C PHE A 432 22.56 -27.38 -11.87
N GLN A 433 23.15 -27.66 -10.71
CA GLN A 433 24.41 -28.40 -10.56
C GLN A 433 25.53 -27.79 -11.42
N ALA A 434 25.57 -26.46 -11.48
CA ALA A 434 26.48 -25.68 -12.32
C ALA A 434 26.69 -24.29 -11.72
N LYS A 435 27.84 -23.66 -11.97
CA LYS A 435 28.11 -22.29 -11.50
C LYS A 435 27.06 -21.31 -12.04
N VAL A 436 26.41 -20.58 -11.13
CA VAL A 436 25.54 -19.44 -11.43
C VAL A 436 26.10 -18.21 -10.70
N TRP A 437 26.03 -17.05 -11.32
CA TRP A 437 26.45 -15.77 -10.73
C TRP A 437 25.49 -14.65 -11.14
N LYS A 438 25.63 -13.47 -10.53
CA LYS A 438 24.98 -12.24 -10.97
C LYS A 438 25.76 -11.63 -12.14
N PRO A 439 25.29 -11.71 -13.39
CA PRO A 439 26.00 -11.11 -14.51
C PRO A 439 25.85 -9.58 -14.48
N THR A 440 26.91 -8.89 -14.90
CA THR A 440 26.92 -7.47 -15.24
C THR A 440 26.04 -7.19 -16.47
N GLU A 441 25.69 -5.92 -16.72
CA GLU A 441 24.88 -5.55 -17.90
C GLU A 441 25.59 -5.87 -19.23
N GLU A 442 26.92 -5.85 -19.28
CA GLU A 442 27.67 -6.28 -20.46
C GLU A 442 27.67 -7.80 -20.62
N GLU A 443 27.87 -8.57 -19.53
CA GLU A 443 27.80 -10.03 -19.59
C GLU A 443 26.42 -10.52 -20.03
N LYS A 444 25.33 -9.81 -19.67
CA LYS A 444 23.97 -10.12 -20.15
C LYS A 444 23.80 -10.03 -21.67
N LYS A 445 24.75 -9.46 -22.40
CA LYS A 445 24.76 -9.46 -23.87
C LYS A 445 25.37 -10.74 -24.45
N THR A 446 26.06 -11.55 -23.64
CA THR A 446 26.66 -12.84 -24.02
C THR A 446 25.69 -14.01 -23.76
N PRO A 447 25.75 -15.11 -24.52
CA PRO A 447 24.93 -16.30 -24.27
C PRO A 447 25.08 -16.88 -22.84
N GLU A 448 26.31 -16.88 -22.31
CA GLU A 448 26.63 -17.39 -20.98
C GLU A 448 26.00 -16.52 -19.90
N GLY A 449 26.14 -15.19 -20.01
CA GLY A 449 25.54 -14.25 -19.06
C GLY A 449 24.01 -14.23 -19.12
N GLN A 450 23.40 -14.40 -20.29
CA GLN A 450 21.94 -14.57 -20.43
C GLN A 450 21.47 -15.84 -19.70
N THR A 451 22.19 -16.95 -19.89
CA THR A 451 21.90 -18.21 -19.20
C THR A 451 22.04 -18.04 -17.68
N ALA A 452 23.10 -17.38 -17.21
CA ALA A 452 23.30 -17.10 -15.79
C ALA A 452 22.17 -16.23 -15.20
N ASP A 453 21.72 -15.19 -15.90
CA ASP A 453 20.62 -14.32 -15.45
C ASP A 453 19.28 -15.08 -15.34
N ILE A 454 18.98 -15.93 -16.33
CA ILE A 454 17.79 -16.80 -16.35
C ILE A 454 17.84 -17.82 -15.20
N ARG A 455 19.01 -18.38 -14.90
CA ARG A 455 19.20 -19.37 -13.81
C ARG A 455 19.17 -18.73 -12.43
N ARG A 456 19.86 -17.59 -12.24
CA ARG A 456 19.85 -16.78 -11.01
C ARG A 456 18.46 -16.27 -10.66
N GLY A 457 17.76 -15.69 -11.62
CA GLY A 457 16.68 -16.50 -12.13
C GLY A 457 15.57 -17.03 -11.23
N PHE A 458 15.29 -18.28 -11.59
CA PHE A 458 14.63 -19.28 -10.80
C PHE A 458 15.06 -19.28 -9.34
N GLY A 459 16.35 -19.03 -9.04
CA GLY A 459 16.80 -18.96 -7.66
C GLY A 459 16.20 -17.80 -6.87
N LYS A 460 16.11 -16.60 -7.47
CA LYS A 460 15.43 -15.44 -6.88
C LYS A 460 13.95 -15.72 -6.65
N ASP A 461 13.26 -16.28 -7.63
CA ASP A 461 11.84 -16.62 -7.52
C ASP A 461 11.60 -17.71 -6.46
N ALA A 462 12.52 -18.67 -6.33
CA ALA A 462 12.47 -19.71 -5.32
C ALA A 462 12.61 -19.11 -3.91
N ILE A 463 13.65 -18.31 -3.67
CA ILE A 463 13.88 -17.69 -2.36
C ILE A 463 12.71 -16.78 -1.96
N LEU A 464 12.24 -15.92 -2.86
CA LEU A 464 11.19 -14.94 -2.55
C LEU A 464 9.77 -15.54 -2.54
N GLY A 465 9.55 -16.64 -3.25
CA GLY A 465 8.23 -17.24 -3.43
C GLY A 465 7.99 -18.49 -2.59
N CYS A 466 8.96 -19.41 -2.55
CA CYS A 466 8.79 -20.70 -1.89
C CYS A 466 8.79 -20.58 -0.38
N GLY A 467 9.39 -19.52 0.18
CA GLY A 467 9.41 -19.23 1.62
C GLY A 467 8.02 -19.03 2.25
N TYR A 468 7.00 -18.77 1.42
CA TYR A 468 5.61 -18.64 1.83
C TYR A 468 4.73 -19.79 1.29
N GLY A 469 5.37 -20.88 0.88
CA GLY A 469 4.79 -22.15 0.43
C GLY A 469 4.12 -22.11 -0.95
N MET A 470 4.65 -21.30 -1.86
CA MET A 470 4.33 -21.42 -3.29
C MET A 470 4.54 -22.87 -3.77
N GLY A 471 3.57 -23.38 -4.53
CA GLY A 471 3.60 -24.73 -5.11
C GLY A 471 4.02 -24.74 -6.58
N ALA A 472 4.32 -25.94 -7.09
CA ALA A 472 4.83 -26.13 -8.45
C ALA A 472 3.88 -25.57 -9.52
N ASN A 473 2.57 -25.78 -9.40
CA ASN A 473 1.59 -25.26 -10.37
C ASN A 473 1.63 -23.72 -10.48
N THR A 474 1.57 -23.03 -9.35
CA THR A 474 1.62 -21.56 -9.33
C THR A 474 2.93 -21.03 -9.85
N PHE A 475 4.06 -21.67 -9.50
CA PHE A 475 5.37 -21.28 -9.98
C PHE A 475 5.48 -21.48 -11.50
N PHE A 476 5.06 -22.65 -11.99
CA PHE A 476 5.02 -22.99 -13.41
C PHE A 476 4.16 -22.01 -14.21
N ASP A 477 2.96 -21.70 -13.71
CA ASP A 477 2.08 -20.71 -14.35
C ASP A 477 2.76 -19.34 -14.41
N ARG A 478 3.39 -18.86 -13.33
CA ARG A 478 4.12 -17.58 -13.31
C ARG A 478 5.25 -17.55 -14.35
N CYS A 479 6.01 -18.63 -14.49
CA CYS A 479 7.06 -18.72 -15.50
C CYS A 479 6.49 -18.62 -16.92
N ARG A 480 5.36 -19.29 -17.19
CA ARG A 480 4.70 -19.27 -18.50
C ARG A 480 3.96 -17.96 -18.83
N GLN A 481 3.75 -17.10 -17.84
CA GLN A 481 3.22 -15.74 -18.02
C GLN A 481 4.32 -14.71 -18.33
N ASN A 482 5.58 -15.09 -18.22
CA ASN A 482 6.71 -14.22 -18.52
C ASN A 482 7.16 -14.43 -19.97
N ASP A 483 7.07 -13.38 -20.80
CA ASP A 483 7.40 -13.41 -22.24
C ASP A 483 8.82 -13.94 -22.52
N THR A 484 9.78 -13.71 -21.63
CA THR A 484 11.17 -14.16 -21.78
C THR A 484 11.34 -15.63 -21.41
N LEU A 485 10.60 -16.13 -20.42
CA LEU A 485 10.70 -17.53 -19.98
C LEU A 485 9.82 -18.46 -20.80
N ARG A 486 8.65 -17.99 -21.27
CA ARG A 486 7.66 -18.82 -21.96
C ARG A 486 8.24 -19.64 -23.14
N PRO A 487 9.09 -19.09 -24.03
CA PRO A 487 9.69 -19.87 -25.12
C PRO A 487 10.50 -21.07 -24.63
N LEU A 488 11.17 -20.95 -23.46
CA LEU A 488 11.96 -22.02 -22.85
C LEU A 488 11.08 -23.15 -22.29
N PHE A 489 9.82 -22.86 -21.97
CA PHE A 489 8.85 -23.88 -21.58
C PHE A 489 8.17 -24.51 -22.79
N ASP A 490 7.84 -23.70 -23.80
CA ASP A 490 7.19 -24.20 -25.02
C ASP A 490 8.12 -25.08 -25.87
N ASN A 491 9.44 -24.85 -25.83
CA ASN A 491 10.43 -25.68 -26.54
C ASN A 491 10.96 -26.86 -25.69
N GLY A 492 10.46 -27.06 -24.47
CA GLY A 492 10.84 -28.15 -23.59
C GLY A 492 12.20 -28.00 -22.88
N THR A 493 12.85 -26.82 -22.92
CA THR A 493 14.06 -26.57 -22.12
C THR A 493 13.78 -26.69 -20.62
N TYR A 494 12.63 -26.18 -20.18
CA TYR A 494 12.09 -26.35 -18.84
C TYR A 494 10.66 -26.86 -18.91
N ASP A 495 10.25 -27.61 -17.91
CA ASP A 495 8.91 -28.19 -17.84
C ASP A 495 8.37 -28.16 -16.40
N TRP A 496 7.23 -28.78 -16.19
CA TRP A 496 6.62 -28.86 -14.86
C TRP A 496 7.48 -29.70 -13.91
N ASP A 497 8.14 -30.75 -14.41
CA ASP A 497 8.99 -31.63 -13.59
C ASP A 497 10.26 -30.90 -13.11
N PHE A 498 10.85 -30.04 -13.93
CA PHE A 498 11.90 -29.11 -13.54
C PHE A 498 11.43 -28.20 -12.39
N ILE A 499 10.24 -27.59 -12.51
CA ILE A 499 9.68 -26.75 -11.44
C ILE A 499 9.37 -27.56 -10.18
N ASN A 500 8.83 -28.77 -10.31
CA ASN A 500 8.58 -29.65 -9.18
C ASN A 500 9.89 -30.02 -8.46
N ARG A 501 10.96 -30.31 -9.21
CA ARG A 501 12.31 -30.51 -8.65
C ARG A 501 12.82 -29.25 -7.97
N LEU A 502 12.66 -28.06 -8.56
CA LEU A 502 13.03 -26.78 -7.93
C LEU A 502 12.37 -26.61 -6.56
N ILE A 503 11.05 -26.84 -6.48
CA ILE A 503 10.31 -26.74 -5.22
C ILE A 503 10.84 -27.75 -4.19
N LYS A 504 11.10 -28.99 -4.61
CA LYS A 504 11.66 -30.04 -3.72
C LYS A 504 13.06 -29.69 -3.24
N THR A 505 13.93 -29.21 -4.12
CA THR A 505 15.29 -28.77 -3.78
C THR A 505 15.25 -27.64 -2.76
N TYR A 506 14.39 -26.63 -2.96
CA TYR A 506 14.20 -25.54 -1.98
C TYR A 506 13.79 -26.07 -0.61
N ARG A 507 12.74 -26.89 -0.56
CA ARG A 507 12.19 -27.41 0.71
C ARG A 507 13.12 -28.40 1.41
N THR A 508 14.02 -29.04 0.67
CA THR A 508 15.02 -29.94 1.23
C THR A 508 16.22 -29.17 1.76
N LYS A 509 16.73 -28.20 0.99
CA LYS A 509 17.87 -27.37 1.39
C LYS A 509 17.51 -26.48 2.58
N TYR A 510 16.38 -25.77 2.50
CA TYR A 510 15.91 -24.85 3.54
C TYR A 510 14.74 -25.47 4.31
N ASN A 511 14.97 -26.64 4.92
CA ASN A 511 13.95 -27.45 5.57
C ASN A 511 13.33 -26.84 6.83
N ARG A 512 14.05 -25.94 7.52
CA ARG A 512 13.52 -25.26 8.72
C ARG A 512 12.36 -24.34 8.39
N ILE A 513 12.30 -23.79 7.17
CA ILE A 513 11.21 -22.93 6.73
C ILE A 513 9.86 -23.72 6.61
N PRO A 514 9.78 -24.86 5.91
CA PRO A 514 8.59 -25.73 5.96
C PRO A 514 8.23 -26.27 7.35
N GLU A 515 9.23 -26.59 8.18
CA GLU A 515 9.02 -26.96 9.58
C GLU A 515 8.33 -25.82 10.34
N PHE A 516 8.83 -24.59 10.17
CA PHE A 516 8.25 -23.38 10.76
C PHE A 516 6.80 -23.16 10.33
N TRP A 517 6.43 -23.35 9.06
CA TRP A 517 5.02 -23.25 8.62
C TRP A 517 4.11 -24.20 9.39
N THR A 518 4.61 -25.41 9.68
CA THR A 518 3.87 -26.42 10.42
C THR A 518 3.70 -26.01 11.87
N GLU A 519 4.77 -25.53 12.51
CA GLU A 519 4.75 -25.09 13.91
C GLU A 519 3.90 -23.84 14.11
N ILE A 520 4.01 -22.83 13.25
CA ILE A 520 3.22 -21.61 13.38
C ILE A 520 1.73 -21.87 13.20
N ALA A 521 1.36 -22.81 12.33
CA ALA A 521 -0.02 -23.23 12.16
C ALA A 521 -0.55 -23.96 13.42
N LYS A 522 0.28 -24.76 14.10
CA LYS A 522 -0.08 -25.38 15.39
C LYS A 522 -0.25 -24.31 16.47
N CYS A 523 0.70 -23.39 16.58
CA CYS A 523 0.66 -22.27 17.51
C CYS A 523 -0.60 -21.44 17.33
N PHE A 524 -0.99 -21.13 16.10
CA PHE A 524 -2.23 -20.41 15.81
C PHE A 524 -3.48 -21.21 16.20
N ARG A 525 -3.57 -22.49 15.79
CA ARG A 525 -4.76 -23.33 15.98
C ARG A 525 -5.11 -23.54 17.45
N TRP A 526 -4.11 -23.71 18.31
CA TRP A 526 -4.32 -24.09 19.70
C TRP A 526 -5.20 -23.10 20.48
N PRO A 527 -4.84 -21.81 20.63
CA PRO A 527 -5.70 -20.82 21.29
C PRO A 527 -6.98 -20.55 20.49
N THR A 528 -7.00 -20.79 19.16
CA THR A 528 -8.26 -20.72 18.40
C THR A 528 -9.25 -21.80 18.84
N LYS A 529 -8.79 -23.03 19.12
CA LYS A 529 -9.65 -24.14 19.56
C LYS A 529 -9.99 -24.08 21.04
N TYR A 530 -9.04 -23.67 21.87
CA TYR A 530 -9.14 -23.71 23.33
C TYR A 530 -9.03 -22.28 23.89
N PRO A 531 -10.15 -21.54 23.99
CA PRO A 531 -10.13 -20.19 24.56
C PRO A 531 -9.57 -20.18 25.99
N GLY A 532 -8.67 -19.24 26.28
CA GLY A 532 -7.97 -19.13 27.57
C GLY A 532 -6.54 -19.68 27.52
N GLU A 533 -6.28 -20.64 26.62
CA GLU A 533 -4.92 -21.13 26.36
C GLU A 533 -4.10 -20.12 25.55
N LYS A 534 -2.78 -20.26 25.68
CA LYS A 534 -1.79 -19.45 24.96
C LYS A 534 -0.72 -20.37 24.38
N THR A 535 -0.13 -19.97 23.28
CA THR A 535 1.06 -20.63 22.72
C THR A 535 2.12 -19.60 22.43
N THR A 536 3.38 -20.01 22.58
CA THR A 536 4.55 -19.17 22.33
C THR A 536 5.46 -19.88 21.35
N TYR A 537 5.93 -19.16 20.34
CA TYR A 537 7.02 -19.59 19.48
C TYR A 537 8.23 -18.69 19.76
N LYS A 538 9.33 -19.29 20.24
CA LYS A 538 10.56 -18.55 20.56
C LYS A 538 11.40 -18.38 19.30
N ILE A 539 11.75 -17.13 18.99
CA ILE A 539 12.64 -16.79 17.88
C ILE A 539 14.08 -16.63 18.41
N SER A 540 14.27 -15.83 19.45
CA SER A 540 15.56 -15.67 20.10
C SER A 540 15.38 -15.51 21.61
N ASP A 541 16.44 -15.24 22.35
CA ASP A 541 16.34 -14.90 23.77
C ASP A 541 15.62 -13.58 24.02
N THR A 542 15.56 -12.69 23.01
CA THR A 542 14.94 -11.37 23.08
C THR A 542 13.66 -11.24 22.24
N ALA A 543 13.24 -12.31 21.55
CA ALA A 543 12.08 -12.29 20.67
C ALA A 543 11.23 -13.56 20.75
N ASP A 544 9.93 -13.38 21.00
CA ASP A 544 8.92 -14.43 20.94
C ASP A 544 7.66 -13.96 20.18
N LEU A 545 6.91 -14.94 19.68
CA LEU A 545 5.58 -14.75 19.13
C LEU A 545 4.58 -15.35 20.10
N GLN A 546 3.56 -14.59 20.45
CA GLN A 546 2.50 -15.07 21.34
C GLN A 546 1.16 -15.14 20.60
N PHE A 547 0.50 -16.28 20.74
CA PHE A 547 -0.83 -16.50 20.18
C PHE A 547 -1.83 -16.71 21.30
N MET A 548 -2.95 -16.00 21.21
CA MET A 548 -4.01 -16.05 22.21
C MET A 548 -5.35 -15.70 21.60
N ARG A 549 -6.44 -16.04 22.30
CA ARG A 549 -7.80 -15.73 21.85
C ARG A 549 -8.49 -14.79 22.84
N ARG A 550 -9.11 -13.73 22.31
CA ARG A 550 -10.00 -12.84 23.07
C ARG A 550 -11.35 -12.79 22.37
N GLY A 551 -12.39 -13.31 23.04
CA GLY A 551 -13.71 -13.48 22.44
C GLY A 551 -13.67 -14.34 21.17
N THR A 552 -14.06 -13.76 20.04
CA THR A 552 -14.04 -14.44 18.73
C THR A 552 -12.79 -14.15 17.89
N THR A 553 -11.84 -13.40 18.42
CA THR A 553 -10.64 -12.98 17.70
C THR A 553 -9.42 -13.75 18.19
N THR A 554 -8.74 -14.44 17.27
CA THR A 554 -7.39 -14.96 17.53
C THR A 554 -6.40 -13.84 17.26
N LYS A 555 -5.45 -13.65 18.18
CA LYS A 555 -4.45 -12.60 18.18
C LYS A 555 -3.07 -13.23 18.04
N MET A 556 -2.23 -12.62 17.21
CA MET A 556 -0.80 -12.92 17.09
C MET A 556 -0.04 -11.66 17.50
N GLN A 557 0.62 -11.70 18.65
CA GLN A 557 1.48 -10.63 19.14
C GLN A 557 2.89 -10.85 18.59
N LEU A 558 3.42 -9.79 17.98
CA LEU A 558 4.76 -9.74 17.41
C LEU A 558 5.80 -9.42 18.51
N PRO A 559 7.11 -9.64 18.28
CA PRO A 559 8.14 -9.31 19.27
C PRO A 559 8.21 -7.80 19.57
N SER A 560 7.76 -6.97 18.62
CA SER A 560 7.61 -5.52 18.80
C SER A 560 6.48 -5.13 19.78
N GLY A 561 5.68 -6.08 20.25
CA GLY A 561 4.50 -5.85 21.08
C GLY A 561 3.21 -5.60 20.30
N ARG A 562 3.30 -5.25 19.01
CA ARG A 562 2.13 -5.01 18.13
C ARG A 562 1.32 -6.30 17.91
N VAL A 563 -0.02 -6.18 17.84
CA VAL A 563 -0.91 -7.34 17.70
C VAL A 563 -1.61 -7.37 16.34
N MET A 564 -1.51 -8.51 15.66
CA MET A 564 -2.34 -8.83 14.50
C MET A 564 -3.64 -9.52 14.90
N ASN A 565 -4.78 -8.98 14.45
CA ASN A 565 -6.11 -9.48 14.80
C ASN A 565 -6.73 -10.32 13.67
N TYR A 566 -7.05 -11.58 13.97
CA TYR A 566 -7.76 -12.52 13.09
C TYR A 566 -9.17 -12.76 13.61
N ARG A 567 -10.08 -11.85 13.23
CA ARG A 567 -11.48 -11.85 13.68
C ARG A 567 -12.24 -13.08 13.20
N HIS A 568 -13.07 -13.63 14.09
CA HIS A 568 -13.91 -14.80 13.82
C HIS A 568 -13.12 -16.02 13.32
N ALA A 569 -11.88 -16.17 13.79
CA ALA A 569 -11.07 -17.33 13.45
C ALA A 569 -11.67 -18.63 14.02
N THR A 570 -11.74 -19.65 13.20
CA THR A 570 -12.23 -20.99 13.51
C THR A 570 -11.30 -22.05 12.95
N VAL A 571 -11.28 -23.22 13.60
CA VAL A 571 -10.55 -24.39 13.13
C VAL A 571 -11.55 -25.52 12.93
N SER A 572 -11.54 -26.11 11.74
CA SER A 572 -12.39 -27.26 11.40
C SER A 572 -11.99 -28.50 12.21
N PRO A 573 -12.94 -29.20 12.86
CA PRO A 573 -12.65 -30.44 13.56
C PRO A 573 -12.34 -31.62 12.63
N LYS A 574 -12.69 -31.52 11.33
CA LYS A 574 -12.50 -32.61 10.36
C LYS A 574 -11.08 -32.72 9.84
N ASP A 575 -10.47 -31.58 9.52
CA ASP A 575 -9.23 -31.49 8.76
C ASP A 575 -8.25 -30.44 9.32
N ASN A 576 -8.57 -29.82 10.45
CA ASN A 576 -7.80 -28.73 11.06
C ASN A 576 -7.59 -27.52 10.13
N SER A 577 -8.40 -27.35 9.09
CA SER A 577 -8.34 -26.15 8.25
C SER A 577 -8.71 -24.90 9.06
N ILE A 578 -7.98 -23.81 8.85
CA ILE A 578 -8.19 -22.55 9.55
C ILE A 578 -8.96 -21.62 8.63
N LYS A 579 -10.04 -21.03 9.15
CA LYS A 579 -10.77 -19.95 8.48
C LYS A 579 -10.89 -18.77 9.40
N TYR A 580 -11.03 -17.58 8.84
CA TYR A 580 -11.33 -16.36 9.57
C TYR A 580 -12.21 -15.44 8.72
N LEU A 581 -12.58 -14.29 9.24
CA LEU A 581 -13.51 -13.35 8.59
C LEU A 581 -13.19 -13.06 7.12
N HIS A 582 -11.91 -12.98 6.76
CA HIS A 582 -11.48 -12.58 5.41
C HIS A 582 -10.87 -13.71 4.56
N GLY A 583 -11.02 -14.98 4.97
CA GLY A 583 -10.64 -16.12 4.13
C GLY A 583 -10.10 -17.33 4.88
N HIS A 584 -9.25 -18.09 4.18
CA HIS A 584 -8.59 -19.28 4.70
C HIS A 584 -7.15 -18.95 5.13
N LEU A 585 -6.67 -19.65 6.16
CA LEU A 585 -5.29 -19.58 6.62
C LEU A 585 -4.67 -20.97 6.66
N TRP A 586 -3.38 -21.00 6.42
CA TRP A 586 -2.49 -22.16 6.52
C TRP A 586 -1.07 -21.64 6.81
N GLY A 587 -0.15 -22.53 7.19
CA GLY A 587 1.19 -22.16 7.69
C GLY A 587 1.93 -21.10 6.87
N GLY A 588 2.02 -21.27 5.55
CA GLY A 588 2.69 -20.30 4.67
C GLY A 588 1.98 -18.94 4.62
N SER A 589 0.64 -18.89 4.56
CA SER A 589 -0.09 -17.61 4.62
C SER A 589 -0.03 -16.91 5.99
N ILE A 590 0.09 -17.66 7.09
CA ILE A 590 0.32 -17.08 8.42
C ILE A 590 1.74 -16.51 8.47
N THR A 591 2.71 -17.25 7.93
CA THR A 591 4.11 -16.83 7.80
C THR A 591 4.25 -15.57 6.96
N GLU A 592 3.60 -15.48 5.79
CA GLU A 592 3.61 -14.27 4.96
C GLU A 592 3.07 -13.05 5.71
N ASN A 593 1.94 -13.20 6.42
CA ASN A 593 1.38 -12.13 7.22
C ASN A 593 2.33 -11.70 8.35
N LEU A 594 2.95 -12.66 9.03
CA LEU A 594 3.90 -12.44 10.12
C LEU A 594 5.11 -11.66 9.64
N ILE A 595 5.81 -12.15 8.61
CA ILE A 595 7.05 -11.53 8.12
C ILE A 595 6.78 -10.13 7.58
N GLN A 596 5.73 -9.94 6.76
CA GLN A 596 5.35 -8.59 6.29
C GLN A 596 5.05 -7.63 7.45
N ALA A 597 4.50 -8.15 8.56
CA ALA A 597 4.16 -7.35 9.73
C ALA A 597 5.38 -7.01 10.57
N MET A 598 6.33 -7.93 10.74
CA MET A 598 7.57 -7.65 11.47
C MET A 598 8.49 -6.71 10.68
N CYS A 599 8.65 -6.91 9.37
CA CYS A 599 9.28 -5.95 8.46
C CYS A 599 8.67 -4.54 8.57
N ARG A 600 7.34 -4.43 8.69
CA ARG A 600 6.68 -3.13 8.89
C ARG A 600 7.07 -2.50 10.22
N CYS A 601 7.16 -3.28 11.30
CA CYS A 601 7.59 -2.77 12.59
C CYS A 601 9.03 -2.25 12.54
N LEU A 602 9.90 -2.93 11.79
CA LEU A 602 11.28 -2.52 11.60
C LEU A 602 11.38 -1.23 10.77
N LEU A 603 10.63 -1.12 9.66
CA LEU A 603 10.55 0.13 8.89
C LEU A 603 10.07 1.31 9.76
N GLY A 604 9.03 1.10 10.57
CA GLY A 604 8.52 2.12 11.48
C GLY A 604 9.56 2.53 12.54
N TYR A 605 10.34 1.58 13.06
CA TYR A 605 11.44 1.86 13.96
C TYR A 605 12.52 2.73 13.29
N TRP A 606 13.00 2.34 12.11
CA TRP A 606 14.02 3.11 11.38
C TRP A 606 13.54 4.51 11.01
N LEU A 607 12.29 4.63 10.59
CA LEU A 607 11.69 5.92 10.25
C LEU A 607 11.76 6.87 11.44
N LEU A 608 11.27 6.46 12.61
CA LEU A 608 11.29 7.30 13.81
C LEU A 608 12.72 7.58 14.28
N LYS A 609 13.65 6.63 14.14
CA LYS A 609 15.07 6.85 14.46
C LYS A 609 15.74 7.86 13.52
N CYS A 610 15.37 7.88 12.25
CA CYS A 610 15.85 8.90 11.31
C CYS A 610 15.30 10.27 11.69
N GLU A 611 14.03 10.37 12.08
CA GLU A 611 13.45 11.62 12.58
C GLU A 611 14.13 12.11 13.87
N ASP A 612 14.38 11.22 14.83
CA ASP A 612 15.13 11.52 16.06
C ASP A 612 16.54 12.06 15.74
N ALA A 613 17.16 11.56 14.68
CA ALA A 613 18.47 12.01 14.19
C ALA A 613 18.42 13.31 13.37
N GLY A 614 17.23 13.88 13.16
CA GLY A 614 17.04 15.11 12.40
C GLY A 614 17.05 14.94 10.88
N ILE A 615 16.90 13.71 10.38
CA ILE A 615 16.87 13.39 8.94
C ILE A 615 15.42 13.50 8.43
N PRO A 616 15.09 14.46 7.55
CA PRO A 616 13.73 14.63 7.06
C PRO A 616 13.36 13.52 6.07
N ILE A 617 12.59 12.53 6.53
CA ILE A 617 12.06 11.49 5.65
C ILE A 617 10.88 12.05 4.85
N VAL A 618 10.99 12.03 3.52
CA VAL A 618 10.02 12.67 2.60
C VAL A 618 9.18 11.68 1.80
N LEU A 619 9.60 10.42 1.79
CA LEU A 619 8.87 9.30 1.21
C LEU A 619 9.42 8.01 1.82
N HIS A 620 8.57 7.00 1.90
CA HIS A 620 9.01 5.63 2.11
C HIS A 620 8.20 4.69 1.21
N SER A 621 8.81 3.61 0.75
CA SER A 621 8.19 2.64 -0.16
C SER A 621 8.64 1.23 0.18
N TYR A 622 7.73 0.46 0.78
CA TYR A 622 7.96 -0.92 1.25
C TYR A 622 9.06 -1.04 2.30
N ASP A 623 10.30 -1.23 1.89
CA ASP A 623 11.53 -1.45 2.65
C ASP A 623 12.57 -0.35 2.38
N GLU A 624 12.17 0.68 1.63
CA GLU A 624 12.98 1.84 1.24
C GLU A 624 12.55 3.09 2.03
N LEU A 625 13.53 3.79 2.61
CA LEU A 625 13.36 5.12 3.19
C LEU A 625 14.07 6.15 2.31
N ILE A 626 13.45 7.32 2.14
CA ILE A 626 13.98 8.42 1.33
C ILE A 626 14.03 9.68 2.19
N GLY A 627 15.23 10.16 2.49
CA GLY A 627 15.49 11.45 3.12
C GLY A 627 15.72 12.55 2.09
N CYS A 628 15.42 13.79 2.43
CA CYS A 628 15.76 14.98 1.65
C CYS A 628 16.61 15.92 2.50
N VAL A 629 17.88 16.10 2.15
CA VAL A 629 18.88 16.78 2.97
C VAL A 629 19.67 17.80 2.14
N PRO A 630 20.24 18.84 2.78
CA PRO A 630 21.14 19.78 2.09
C PRO A 630 22.31 19.03 1.43
N LYS A 631 22.72 19.48 0.24
CA LYS A 631 23.78 18.80 -0.54
C LYS A 631 25.09 18.68 0.23
N GLU A 632 25.43 19.67 1.05
CA GLU A 632 26.62 19.69 1.89
C GLU A 632 26.62 18.62 2.98
N ASN A 633 25.46 18.12 3.41
CA ASN A 633 25.32 17.12 4.46
C ASN A 633 25.05 15.71 3.92
N ALA A 634 24.87 15.55 2.61
CA ALA A 634 24.31 14.35 2.02
C ALA A 634 25.06 13.05 2.37
N GLU A 635 26.40 13.05 2.31
CA GLU A 635 27.21 11.87 2.67
C GLU A 635 27.11 11.52 4.16
N LYS A 636 27.14 12.54 5.03
CA LYS A 636 27.03 12.35 6.48
C LYS A 636 25.65 11.79 6.87
N ASP A 637 24.59 12.36 6.30
CA ASP A 637 23.22 11.96 6.60
C ASP A 637 22.89 10.61 5.97
N LEU A 638 23.43 10.29 4.78
CA LEU A 638 23.36 8.95 4.19
C LEU A 638 24.01 7.91 5.09
N GLN A 639 25.21 8.19 5.62
CA GLN A 639 25.90 7.30 6.54
C GLN A 639 25.09 7.11 7.83
N THR A 640 24.59 8.20 8.41
CA THR A 640 23.76 8.14 9.64
C THR A 640 22.50 7.31 9.41
N MET A 641 21.80 7.51 8.30
CA MET A 641 20.61 6.75 7.91
C MET A 641 20.95 5.27 7.67
N SER A 642 22.08 4.99 7.04
CA SER A 642 22.60 3.65 6.80
C SER A 642 22.89 2.92 8.11
N ASP A 643 23.58 3.57 9.06
CA ASP A 643 23.89 3.02 10.37
C ASP A 643 22.62 2.72 11.18
N ILE A 644 21.61 3.57 11.08
CA ILE A 644 20.28 3.34 11.68
C ILE A 644 19.62 2.11 11.08
N MET A 645 19.64 1.95 9.75
CA MET A 645 19.00 0.83 9.05
C MET A 645 19.76 -0.50 9.13
N LEU A 646 21.05 -0.46 9.47
CA LEU A 646 21.86 -1.64 9.80
C LEU A 646 21.68 -2.11 11.25
N GLN A 647 21.00 -1.30 12.07
CA GLN A 647 20.65 -1.63 13.45
C GLN A 647 19.14 -1.87 13.57
N GLY A 648 18.72 -2.50 14.66
CA GLY A 648 17.30 -2.70 14.93
C GLY A 648 16.99 -2.65 16.41
N PRO A 649 15.70 -2.68 16.79
CA PRO A 649 15.29 -2.77 18.18
C PRO A 649 15.78 -4.09 18.80
N ALA A 650 15.81 -4.17 20.15
CA ALA A 650 16.38 -5.31 20.88
C ALA A 650 15.87 -6.70 20.41
N TRP A 651 14.60 -6.79 20.00
CA TRP A 651 14.03 -8.05 19.51
C TRP A 651 14.61 -8.53 18.16
N THR A 652 15.38 -7.72 17.44
CA THR A 652 16.03 -8.11 16.17
C THR A 652 17.45 -8.65 16.37
N GLU A 653 17.86 -8.92 17.61
CA GLU A 653 19.19 -9.47 17.89
C GLU A 653 19.45 -10.75 17.09
N GLY A 654 20.58 -10.78 16.38
CA GLY A 654 20.97 -11.90 15.51
C GLY A 654 20.34 -11.90 14.12
N LEU A 655 19.45 -10.96 13.77
CA LEU A 655 18.95 -10.77 12.40
C LEU A 655 20.04 -10.09 11.55
N PRO A 656 20.59 -10.73 10.50
CA PRO A 656 21.59 -10.08 9.65
C PRO A 656 20.93 -9.04 8.75
N LEU A 657 20.96 -7.77 9.18
CA LEU A 657 20.46 -6.64 8.38
C LEU A 657 21.44 -6.28 7.26
N GLY A 658 20.90 -5.78 6.15
CA GLY A 658 21.68 -5.33 5.00
C GLY A 658 20.95 -4.21 4.28
N ILE A 659 21.71 -3.36 3.59
CA ILE A 659 21.18 -2.18 2.91
C ILE A 659 21.83 -2.00 1.54
N ASP A 660 21.11 -1.34 0.64
CA ASP A 660 21.64 -0.67 -0.54
C ASP A 660 21.36 0.83 -0.39
N ALA A 661 22.40 1.66 -0.52
CA ALA A 661 22.32 3.10 -0.24
C ALA A 661 22.82 3.92 -1.44
N LYS A 662 22.20 5.09 -1.69
CA LYS A 662 22.66 6.03 -2.72
C LYS A 662 22.17 7.46 -2.49
N ILE A 663 22.88 8.39 -3.12
CA ILE A 663 22.50 9.81 -3.23
C ILE A 663 21.97 10.06 -4.64
N SER A 664 20.88 10.81 -4.77
CA SER A 664 20.32 11.17 -6.07
C SER A 664 19.50 12.45 -6.01
N GLU A 665 19.56 13.24 -7.07
CA GLU A 665 18.67 14.41 -7.23
C GLU A 665 17.20 13.99 -7.47
N ARG A 666 16.97 12.74 -7.87
CA ARG A 666 15.66 12.21 -8.25
C ARG A 666 15.37 10.90 -7.56
N PHE A 667 14.11 10.63 -7.29
CA PHE A 667 13.71 9.33 -6.77
C PHE A 667 13.90 8.27 -7.86
N CYS A 668 14.88 7.39 -7.69
CA CYS A 668 15.20 6.31 -8.62
C CYS A 668 15.51 5.01 -7.86
N LYS A 669 15.40 3.83 -8.51
CA LYS A 669 15.91 2.56 -7.98
C LYS A 669 17.16 2.12 -8.72
#